data_AF-A0A2M7A919-F1
#
_entry.id   AF-A0A2M7A919-F1
#
_cell.length_a   1.000
_cell.length_b   1.000
_cell.length_c   1.000
_cell.angle_alpha   90.00
_cell.angle_beta   90.00
_cell.angle_gamma   90.00
#
_symmetry.space_group_name_H-M   'P 1'
#
loop_
_entity.id
_entity.type
_entity.pdbx_description
1 polymer ?
#
loop_
_entity_poly.entity_id
_entity_poly.type
_entity_poly.pdbx_seq_one_letter_code
_entity_poly.pdbx_strand_id
1 'polypeptide(L)'
;MMSAFSRKGNHSPATRSTLVAAFVAGSASISHAAPSIFWASDPVNPGESVMAIGDGFGDKPTVEVVRLSDSVPALPTDKPFAWSGKGRSAEVLQADDGCVKFQLPPSLSEGIVAYRVSTQEGSAVGLLNRPVVWWAQGNLGVSASPGGWIRAFGRNLQVGKGATGAFLKGAQTVALKAEADCFAAKVALPKDLPAGEYQLHLHNGSGGDLMWSRSVTVRVEIPKPWPQKVLNVMDFGAAGTGDKDDTAAVQAACARAEADGGGIVYFPRGRYQLTQTLEIPQQALLKGERRDLVSLFWPDVQDALPAQINGSHSFGIEDISFYCSNYSRFLVAEDKQPTAGNVHLRRILVRADRYRGHPKPEEVDRRLRTGGGNQCPLLTLGGGNVEITDCDLYSSGMVFWLSRLQGALIANNDLTNGRWGWYSLSGSNGVIFENNHITGGDLMATGGGLNCLDGSNYSQFIYYAHNTLTNMFGWDREAMTSDAGGGAYFGKVASAKDTTVTLAEEPNLQGRDWRGAGLYILDGKGSGQYRRVVSANGHNVVVEYPWQVNPDTTSTVTVCAYQGRCLFIGNDFTDAGAALQFYGNALEHICSGNRSTRTAGFHNFGMQYSNGIQPNWYLQWLDNEILEGNVYRGDHDNWRLSGEAHIGVYAFPPNSNWDCPLTLGTVVRRNQLHNNAHIMLGCEWNGGGFERAGRYVRDVLVENNAISNSDLGIFTYATAHGVLLRGNQFHNVTQPVLEAATLMKEDDERRLKYLGKPEPMAVWDFDKVTNDAKGTLLKAVDVTGNGFDANAYGVQIVEGMKGRAGKFSGDSHLRVNDPVPFNLQDVTVLLWIKPERVKGRQGLLGKRFSGSAAPFVLSLWDGGLEFEATDEKGQWSFNFRTSAVIKEGQWNCVAFVAEAGKGVTLYCNGEKVGHKDDVLKRAFNMEPLVIGREAWSGEPNVHNPCYFQGLMDEMKIWARALTDDEIRKESKRG
;
A
#
# COMPACT_ATOMS: atom_id res chain seq x y z
N MET A 1 -7.96 -57.22 8.15
CA MET A 1 -7.68 -58.67 8.20
C MET A 1 -6.86 -58.96 9.43
N MET A 2 -7.35 -59.93 10.19
CA MET A 2 -6.93 -60.53 11.48
C MET A 2 -5.46 -60.51 11.94
N SER A 3 -5.36 -60.37 13.28
CA SER A 3 -4.54 -61.18 14.23
C SER A 3 -3.07 -60.78 14.45
N ALA A 4 -2.46 -60.88 15.65
CA ALA A 4 -2.93 -61.21 17.00
C ALA A 4 -1.75 -61.09 18.01
N PHE A 5 -2.05 -60.52 19.18
CA PHE A 5 -1.73 -60.98 20.56
C PHE A 5 -0.30 -61.11 21.16
N SER A 6 -0.21 -60.54 22.38
CA SER A 6 0.19 -61.18 23.67
C SER A 6 1.70 -61.19 24.05
N ARG A 7 2.18 -60.93 25.29
CA ARG A 7 1.60 -60.80 26.65
C ARG A 7 2.67 -60.23 27.64
N LYS A 8 2.18 -59.45 28.61
CA LYS A 8 2.44 -59.42 30.09
C LYS A 8 3.79 -59.84 30.70
N GLY A 9 4.26 -59.01 31.65
CA GLY A 9 5.09 -59.40 32.81
C GLY A 9 5.34 -58.24 33.78
N ASN A 10 5.09 -58.44 35.07
CA ASN A 10 4.86 -57.44 36.14
C ASN A 10 6.08 -57.12 37.04
N HIS A 11 5.98 -55.95 37.71
CA HIS A 11 6.44 -55.55 39.07
C HIS A 11 7.89 -55.05 39.38
N SER A 12 7.87 -53.86 40.00
CA SER A 12 8.79 -52.96 40.74
C SER A 12 9.78 -53.58 41.76
N PRO A 13 10.76 -52.85 42.40
CA PRO A 13 10.75 -51.43 42.75
C PRO A 13 12.09 -50.63 42.69
N ALA A 14 11.95 -49.34 43.03
CA ALA A 14 12.89 -48.21 43.01
C ALA A 14 14.27 -48.40 43.68
N THR A 15 15.31 -47.76 43.13
CA THR A 15 16.11 -46.70 43.81
C THR A 15 17.07 -45.98 42.85
N ARG A 16 17.37 -44.73 43.19
CA ARG A 16 18.11 -43.70 42.43
C ARG A 16 19.51 -44.12 41.98
N SER A 17 19.90 -43.71 40.77
CA SER A 17 21.31 -43.51 40.38
C SER A 17 21.37 -42.46 39.26
N THR A 18 22.05 -41.35 39.55
CA THR A 18 22.34 -40.25 38.64
C THR A 18 23.20 -40.76 37.48
N LEU A 19 22.71 -40.68 36.23
CA LEU A 19 23.52 -40.93 35.04
C LEU A 19 23.61 -39.64 34.21
N VAL A 20 24.83 -39.13 34.12
CA VAL A 20 25.27 -38.08 33.20
C VAL A 20 25.13 -38.63 31.78
N ALA A 21 24.14 -38.14 31.03
CA ALA A 21 24.04 -38.37 29.59
C ALA A 21 24.77 -37.24 28.87
N ALA A 22 25.91 -37.58 28.26
CA ALA A 22 26.63 -36.71 27.35
C ALA A 22 25.72 -36.36 26.15
N PHE A 23 25.34 -35.09 26.04
CA PHE A 23 24.84 -34.55 24.79
C PHE A 23 26.02 -34.52 23.81
N VAL A 24 26.05 -35.49 22.89
CA VAL A 24 26.81 -35.33 21.64
C VAL A 24 26.09 -34.23 20.87
N ALA A 25 26.60 -33.00 20.98
CA ALA A 25 26.25 -31.92 20.10
C ALA A 25 26.75 -32.30 18.70
N GLY A 26 25.89 -32.99 17.94
CA GLY A 26 26.02 -33.06 16.49
C GLY A 26 25.75 -31.67 15.95
N SER A 27 26.79 -30.85 15.83
CA SER A 27 26.77 -29.66 14.97
C SER A 27 26.54 -30.16 13.55
N ALA A 28 25.28 -30.19 13.12
CA ALA A 28 24.97 -30.24 11.70
C ALA A 28 25.52 -28.94 11.11
N SER A 29 26.73 -29.01 10.56
CA SER A 29 27.28 -27.95 9.73
C SER A 29 26.37 -27.85 8.51
N ILE A 30 25.45 -26.88 8.52
CA ILE A 30 24.78 -26.41 7.32
C ILE A 30 25.91 -25.96 6.40
N SER A 31 26.18 -26.71 5.31
CA SER A 31 27.12 -26.25 4.30
C SER A 31 26.46 -25.06 3.60
N HIS A 32 26.86 -23.85 3.92
CA HIS A 32 26.36 -22.68 3.19
C HIS A 32 26.90 -22.75 1.75
N ALA A 33 26.11 -22.31 0.78
CA ALA A 33 26.61 -22.08 -0.56
C ALA A 33 27.48 -20.80 -0.54
N ALA A 34 28.32 -20.61 -1.56
CA ALA A 34 28.99 -19.33 -1.73
C ALA A 34 27.95 -18.20 -1.81
N PRO A 35 28.21 -17.01 -1.21
CA PRO A 35 27.24 -15.93 -1.14
C PRO A 35 26.78 -15.49 -2.53
N SER A 36 25.55 -15.03 -2.64
CA SER A 36 24.97 -14.44 -3.85
C SER A 36 24.28 -13.13 -3.54
N ILE A 37 24.46 -12.12 -4.40
CA ILE A 37 23.84 -10.80 -4.27
C ILE A 37 22.71 -10.68 -5.30
N PHE A 38 21.51 -10.37 -4.84
CA PHE A 38 20.32 -10.18 -5.68
C PHE A 38 20.05 -8.70 -5.93
N TRP A 39 20.21 -7.87 -4.89
CA TRP A 39 19.94 -6.44 -4.95
C TRP A 39 20.82 -5.66 -3.96
N ALA A 40 21.06 -4.38 -4.23
CA ALA A 40 21.67 -3.45 -3.30
C ALA A 40 21.07 -2.05 -3.40
N SER A 41 21.00 -1.36 -2.26
CA SER A 41 20.51 0.02 -2.15
C SER A 41 21.53 1.00 -2.73
N ASP A 42 21.17 1.64 -3.83
CA ASP A 42 21.85 2.79 -4.39
C ASP A 42 20.84 3.72 -5.11
N PRO A 43 21.13 5.03 -5.27
CA PRO A 43 22.39 5.73 -5.00
C PRO A 43 22.77 5.81 -3.52
N VAL A 44 24.08 5.81 -3.23
CA VAL A 44 24.64 5.87 -1.88
C VAL A 44 25.89 6.74 -1.83
N ASN A 45 26.00 7.59 -0.79
CA ASN A 45 27.16 8.47 -0.58
C ASN A 45 28.20 7.83 0.35
N PRO A 46 29.47 8.27 0.30
CA PRO A 46 30.44 7.94 1.34
C PRO A 46 29.89 8.25 2.74
N GLY A 47 30.04 7.30 3.66
CA GLY A 47 29.53 7.43 5.04
C GLY A 47 28.09 6.95 5.23
N GLU A 48 27.33 6.72 4.18
CA GLU A 48 25.99 6.11 4.24
C GLU A 48 26.07 4.58 4.28
N SER A 49 24.99 3.97 4.73
CA SER A 49 24.86 2.52 4.79
C SER A 49 24.41 1.95 3.44
N VAL A 50 24.79 0.72 3.15
CA VAL A 50 24.35 -0.05 2.00
C VAL A 50 23.62 -1.26 2.55
N MET A 51 22.41 -1.50 2.07
CA MET A 51 21.67 -2.74 2.28
C MET A 51 21.80 -3.59 1.03
N ALA A 52 22.43 -4.76 1.15
CA ALA A 52 22.50 -5.75 0.08
C ALA A 52 21.65 -6.97 0.46
N ILE A 53 20.72 -7.34 -0.40
CA ILE A 53 19.84 -8.50 -0.26
C ILE A 53 20.38 -9.63 -1.13
N GLY A 54 20.37 -10.85 -0.60
CA GLY A 54 21.07 -11.99 -1.17
C GLY A 54 20.75 -13.31 -0.47
N ASP A 55 21.69 -14.24 -0.55
CA ASP A 55 21.63 -15.57 0.07
C ASP A 55 23.06 -16.00 0.41
N GLY A 56 23.24 -16.79 1.46
CA GLY A 56 24.54 -17.32 1.89
C GLY A 56 25.48 -16.29 2.50
N PHE A 57 24.98 -15.18 3.06
CA PHE A 57 25.85 -14.20 3.73
C PHE A 57 26.26 -14.62 5.15
N GLY A 58 25.44 -15.45 5.82
CA GLY A 58 25.57 -15.80 7.24
C GLY A 58 25.56 -14.59 8.20
N ASP A 59 25.76 -14.86 9.49
CA ASP A 59 25.65 -13.83 10.55
C ASP A 59 26.89 -12.95 10.70
N LYS A 60 28.03 -13.37 10.13
CA LYS A 60 29.34 -12.71 10.31
C LYS A 60 30.13 -12.60 9.00
N PRO A 61 29.57 -12.04 7.92
CA PRO A 61 30.32 -11.78 6.72
C PRO A 61 31.39 -10.72 6.97
N THR A 62 32.39 -10.69 6.10
CA THR A 62 33.31 -9.55 5.98
C THR A 62 32.98 -8.79 4.70
N VAL A 63 33.08 -7.46 4.74
CA VAL A 63 32.85 -6.61 3.57
C VAL A 63 34.07 -5.75 3.30
N GLU A 64 34.54 -5.81 2.06
CA GLU A 64 35.57 -4.92 1.54
C GLU A 64 35.01 -4.05 0.41
N VAL A 65 35.52 -2.84 0.27
CA VAL A 65 35.10 -1.89 -0.77
C VAL A 65 36.29 -1.30 -1.51
N VAL A 66 36.10 -1.00 -2.79
CA VAL A 66 37.06 -0.31 -3.64
C VAL A 66 36.32 0.79 -4.41
N ARG A 67 36.74 2.04 -4.22
CA ARG A 67 36.31 3.15 -5.07
C ARG A 67 37.09 3.10 -6.38
N LEU A 68 36.38 2.99 -7.51
CA LEU A 68 37.00 2.88 -8.83
C LEU A 68 37.56 4.23 -9.32
N SER A 69 38.53 4.22 -10.22
CA SER A 69 39.12 5.47 -10.74
C SER A 69 38.23 6.12 -11.81
N ASP A 70 38.17 7.45 -11.83
CA ASP A 70 37.38 8.24 -12.79
C ASP A 70 38.15 8.56 -14.08
N SER A 71 38.94 7.60 -14.57
CA SER A 71 39.64 7.74 -15.85
C SER A 71 38.65 8.02 -16.98
N VAL A 72 39.07 8.82 -17.97
CA VAL A 72 38.27 9.11 -19.17
C VAL A 72 37.79 7.78 -19.78
N PRO A 73 36.48 7.56 -19.92
CA PRO A 73 35.98 6.29 -20.43
C PRO A 73 36.36 6.14 -21.91
N ALA A 74 37.00 5.02 -22.25
CA ALA A 74 37.06 4.54 -23.61
C ALA A 74 35.69 4.01 -24.05
N LEU A 75 35.59 3.51 -25.29
CA LEU A 75 34.36 2.88 -25.81
C LEU A 75 33.88 1.76 -24.86
N PRO A 76 32.55 1.54 -24.73
CA PRO A 76 32.03 0.45 -23.90
C PRO A 76 32.65 -0.89 -24.25
N THR A 77 32.97 -1.69 -23.23
CA THR A 77 33.52 -3.04 -23.40
C THR A 77 32.66 -4.08 -22.70
N ASP A 78 32.67 -5.31 -23.23
CA ASP A 78 31.94 -6.44 -22.64
C ASP A 78 32.76 -7.16 -21.55
N LYS A 79 33.92 -6.62 -21.17
CA LYS A 79 34.78 -7.25 -20.16
C LYS A 79 34.11 -7.15 -18.78
N PRO A 80 33.95 -8.27 -18.06
CA PRO A 80 33.41 -8.23 -16.71
C PRO A 80 34.39 -7.51 -15.79
N PHE A 81 33.86 -6.85 -14.76
CA PHE A 81 34.69 -6.32 -13.68
C PHE A 81 35.40 -7.47 -12.97
N ALA A 82 36.72 -7.41 -12.90
CA ALA A 82 37.53 -8.33 -12.13
C ALA A 82 38.05 -7.61 -10.88
N TRP A 83 37.72 -8.15 -9.71
CA TRP A 83 38.26 -7.64 -8.45
C TRP A 83 39.79 -7.79 -8.45
N SER A 84 40.52 -6.68 -8.45
CA SER A 84 41.99 -6.66 -8.43
C SER A 84 42.48 -5.91 -7.19
N GLY A 85 43.43 -6.50 -6.48
CA GLY A 85 44.03 -5.92 -5.28
C GLY A 85 43.24 -6.14 -3.97
N LYS A 86 43.69 -5.45 -2.91
CA LYS A 86 43.05 -5.45 -1.58
C LYS A 86 42.04 -4.30 -1.50
N GLY A 87 40.84 -4.59 -1.00
CA GLY A 87 39.87 -3.55 -0.71
C GLY A 87 40.13 -2.89 0.64
N ARG A 88 39.38 -1.84 0.92
CA ARG A 88 39.29 -1.27 2.26
C ARG A 88 38.17 -1.96 3.01
N SER A 89 38.38 -2.34 4.27
CA SER A 89 37.31 -2.89 5.11
C SER A 89 36.16 -1.87 5.23
N ALA A 90 34.93 -2.35 5.04
CA ALA A 90 33.71 -1.65 5.39
C ALA A 90 33.14 -2.26 6.67
N GLU A 91 32.53 -1.44 7.52
CA GLU A 91 31.92 -1.89 8.77
C GLU A 91 30.60 -2.60 8.47
N VAL A 92 30.46 -3.85 8.89
CA VAL A 92 29.18 -4.58 8.85
C VAL A 92 28.36 -4.16 10.06
N LEU A 93 27.20 -3.57 9.81
CA LEU A 93 26.30 -3.02 10.83
C LEU A 93 25.25 -4.03 11.28
N GLN A 94 24.75 -4.83 10.33
CA GLN A 94 23.78 -5.89 10.57
C GLN A 94 23.92 -6.92 9.46
N ALA A 95 23.86 -8.21 9.79
CA ALA A 95 23.88 -9.29 8.81
C ALA A 95 23.02 -10.46 9.28
N ASP A 96 22.35 -11.08 8.32
CA ASP A 96 21.82 -12.44 8.40
C ASP A 96 22.08 -13.12 7.05
N ASP A 97 21.60 -14.35 6.89
CA ASP A 97 21.85 -15.12 5.67
C ASP A 97 21.30 -14.47 4.39
N GLY A 98 20.22 -13.69 4.49
CA GLY A 98 19.54 -13.05 3.36
C GLY A 98 19.86 -11.56 3.16
N CYS A 99 20.51 -10.91 4.12
CA CYS A 99 20.77 -9.48 4.08
C CYS A 99 22.08 -9.11 4.78
N VAL A 100 22.88 -8.25 4.16
CA VAL A 100 24.01 -7.58 4.80
C VAL A 100 23.88 -6.06 4.67
N LYS A 101 23.93 -5.37 5.80
CA LYS A 101 23.95 -3.91 5.91
C LYS A 101 25.34 -3.46 6.34
N PHE A 102 26.01 -2.64 5.55
CA PHE A 102 27.38 -2.18 5.82
C PHE A 102 27.57 -0.71 5.52
N GLN A 103 28.46 -0.04 6.22
CA GLN A 103 28.74 1.38 5.99
C GLN A 103 29.84 1.59 4.94
N LEU A 104 29.58 2.44 3.95
CA LEU A 104 30.68 2.94 3.11
C LEU A 104 31.61 3.82 3.95
N PRO A 105 32.94 3.62 3.91
CA PRO A 105 33.87 4.44 4.66
C PRO A 105 33.70 5.94 4.32
N PRO A 106 33.50 6.83 5.31
CA PRO A 106 33.28 8.27 5.06
C PRO A 106 34.42 8.99 4.34
N SER A 107 35.61 8.40 4.33
CA SER A 107 36.80 8.95 3.66
C SER A 107 36.95 8.51 2.20
N LEU A 108 36.00 7.75 1.65
CA LEU A 108 35.92 7.55 0.20
C LEU A 108 35.45 8.83 -0.47
N SER A 109 35.88 9.05 -1.71
CA SER A 109 35.27 10.03 -2.60
C SER A 109 34.01 9.47 -3.25
N GLU A 110 33.09 10.36 -3.66
CA GLU A 110 31.88 10.00 -4.41
C GLU A 110 32.18 9.25 -5.72
N GLY A 111 31.21 8.45 -6.19
CA GLY A 111 31.16 7.76 -7.47
C GLY A 111 31.02 6.23 -7.33
N ILE A 112 31.52 5.46 -8.29
CA ILE A 112 31.28 4.00 -8.37
C ILE A 112 32.18 3.23 -7.41
N VAL A 113 31.54 2.43 -6.56
CA VAL A 113 32.19 1.59 -5.56
C VAL A 113 31.88 0.12 -5.86
N ALA A 114 32.92 -0.69 -6.01
CA ALA A 114 32.79 -2.14 -5.96
C ALA A 114 32.86 -2.60 -4.50
N TYR A 115 32.00 -3.53 -4.11
CA TYR A 115 32.06 -4.15 -2.78
C TYR A 115 32.12 -5.67 -2.91
N ARG A 116 32.80 -6.32 -1.96
CA ARG A 116 32.94 -7.76 -1.88
C ARG A 116 32.49 -8.24 -0.51
N VAL A 117 31.48 -9.11 -0.49
CA VAL A 117 31.02 -9.82 0.70
C VAL A 117 31.70 -11.18 0.72
N SER A 118 32.40 -11.53 1.80
CA SER A 118 33.11 -12.81 1.93
C SER A 118 32.69 -13.58 3.18
N THR A 119 32.48 -14.87 3.02
CA THR A 119 32.16 -15.86 4.06
C THR A 119 33.21 -16.99 4.05
N GLN A 120 32.98 -18.06 4.82
CA GLN A 120 33.88 -19.23 4.80
C GLN A 120 33.74 -20.03 3.49
N GLU A 121 32.62 -19.88 2.81
CA GLU A 121 32.17 -20.68 1.67
C GLU A 121 32.46 -20.00 0.32
N GLY A 122 32.76 -18.69 0.34
CA GLY A 122 33.18 -17.96 -0.86
C GLY A 122 33.04 -16.44 -0.73
N SER A 123 32.97 -15.76 -1.87
CA SER A 123 32.76 -14.31 -1.92
C SER A 123 31.92 -13.89 -3.10
N ALA A 124 31.11 -12.85 -2.93
CA ALA A 124 30.31 -12.22 -3.97
C ALA A 124 30.71 -10.75 -4.15
N VAL A 125 30.69 -10.26 -5.38
CA VAL A 125 31.03 -8.86 -5.71
C VAL A 125 29.80 -8.15 -6.25
N GLY A 126 29.51 -6.96 -5.70
CA GLY A 126 28.50 -6.05 -6.22
C GLY A 126 29.10 -4.69 -6.61
N LEU A 127 28.33 -3.90 -7.35
CA LEU A 127 28.69 -2.55 -7.79
C LEU A 127 27.60 -1.58 -7.32
N LEU A 128 28.02 -0.48 -6.71
CA LEU A 128 27.17 0.60 -6.24
C LEU A 128 27.39 1.84 -7.10
N ASN A 129 26.33 2.63 -7.28
CA ASN A 129 26.34 3.89 -8.02
C ASN A 129 26.70 3.75 -9.51
N ARG A 130 26.73 2.53 -10.05
CA ARG A 130 26.91 2.31 -11.49
C ARG A 130 25.62 2.74 -12.20
N PRO A 131 25.69 3.45 -13.34
CA PRO A 131 24.50 3.81 -14.09
C PRO A 131 23.74 2.55 -14.52
N VAL A 132 22.47 2.47 -14.13
CA VAL A 132 21.55 1.40 -14.54
C VAL A 132 20.42 2.07 -15.31
N VAL A 133 20.36 1.81 -16.61
CA VAL A 133 19.25 2.22 -17.46
C VAL A 133 18.20 1.13 -17.45
N TRP A 134 16.99 1.46 -17.03
CA TRP A 134 15.84 0.54 -17.00
C TRP A 134 15.10 0.54 -18.33
N TRP A 135 14.86 1.72 -18.91
CA TRP A 135 14.27 1.87 -20.25
C TRP A 135 14.71 3.19 -20.89
N ALA A 136 14.43 3.31 -22.19
CA ALA A 136 14.56 4.55 -22.93
C ALA A 136 13.36 4.77 -23.84
N GLN A 137 13.02 6.03 -24.08
CA GLN A 137 11.94 6.47 -24.95
C GLN A 137 12.49 7.48 -25.96
N GLY A 138 12.02 7.42 -27.20
CA GLY A 138 12.35 8.41 -28.22
C GLY A 138 11.22 9.42 -28.45
N ASN A 139 11.48 10.38 -29.33
CA ASN A 139 10.50 11.40 -29.71
C ASN A 139 9.33 10.87 -30.57
N LEU A 140 9.35 9.60 -30.97
CA LEU A 140 8.26 8.90 -31.66
C LEU A 140 7.67 7.81 -30.76
N GLY A 141 7.71 8.02 -29.44
CA GLY A 141 7.31 7.05 -28.43
C GLY A 141 8.38 5.97 -28.24
N VAL A 142 8.10 4.72 -28.61
CA VAL A 142 9.08 3.62 -28.44
C VAL A 142 10.29 3.72 -29.38
N SER A 143 10.24 4.60 -30.38
CA SER A 143 11.31 4.86 -31.35
C SER A 143 11.70 6.34 -31.36
N ALA A 144 12.84 6.66 -31.96
CA ALA A 144 13.32 8.03 -32.17
C ALA A 144 13.48 8.31 -33.67
N SER A 145 13.43 9.59 -34.07
CA SER A 145 13.76 10.01 -35.43
C SER A 145 15.21 10.51 -35.51
N PRO A 146 15.86 10.44 -36.70
CA PRO A 146 17.06 11.24 -36.95
C PRO A 146 16.80 12.71 -36.62
N GLY A 147 17.72 13.37 -35.91
CA GLY A 147 17.56 14.75 -35.43
C GLY A 147 16.62 14.92 -34.24
N GLY A 148 15.98 13.85 -33.77
CA GLY A 148 15.09 13.82 -32.62
C GLY A 148 15.83 13.68 -31.29
N TRP A 149 15.19 13.03 -30.32
CA TRP A 149 15.76 12.80 -29.00
C TRP A 149 15.47 11.39 -28.48
N ILE A 150 16.35 10.94 -27.57
CA ILE A 150 16.15 9.78 -26.71
C ILE A 150 16.24 10.24 -25.26
N ARG A 151 15.35 9.78 -24.39
CA ARG A 151 15.42 9.98 -22.94
C ARG A 151 15.47 8.61 -22.27
N ALA A 152 16.51 8.36 -21.51
CA ALA A 152 16.74 7.15 -20.74
C ALA A 152 16.39 7.40 -19.27
N PHE A 153 15.88 6.37 -18.61
CA PHE A 153 15.41 6.42 -17.23
C PHE A 153 15.94 5.25 -16.43
N GLY A 154 16.24 5.48 -15.16
CA GLY A 154 16.81 4.46 -14.29
C GLY A 154 17.37 5.04 -13.00
N ARG A 155 18.52 4.54 -12.56
CA ARG A 155 19.22 5.01 -11.36
C ARG A 155 20.70 5.23 -11.60
N ASN A 156 21.29 6.15 -10.83
CA ASN A 156 22.69 6.54 -10.90
C ASN A 156 23.12 7.06 -12.28
N LEU A 157 22.19 7.63 -13.07
CA LEU A 157 22.49 8.14 -14.41
C LEU A 157 23.43 9.36 -14.37
N GLN A 158 23.41 10.08 -13.26
CA GLN A 158 24.40 11.07 -12.85
C GLN A 158 24.65 10.94 -11.34
N VAL A 159 25.91 10.95 -10.92
CA VAL A 159 26.31 10.90 -9.50
C VAL A 159 27.36 11.98 -9.25
N GLY A 160 27.21 12.74 -8.17
CA GLY A 160 28.09 13.85 -7.84
C GLY A 160 28.13 14.92 -8.92
N LYS A 161 29.33 15.43 -9.23
CA LYS A 161 29.56 16.47 -10.26
C LYS A 161 29.96 15.92 -11.63
N GLY A 162 29.87 14.60 -11.85
CA GLY A 162 30.23 13.96 -13.11
C GLY A 162 29.27 14.38 -14.24
N ALA A 163 29.80 14.56 -15.45
CA ALA A 163 28.97 14.77 -16.64
C ALA A 163 28.58 13.42 -17.24
N THR A 164 27.31 13.24 -17.58
CA THR A 164 26.82 12.00 -18.18
C THR A 164 27.16 11.93 -19.67
N GLY A 165 27.93 10.90 -20.03
CA GLY A 165 28.23 10.54 -21.42
C GLY A 165 27.22 9.53 -21.94
N ALA A 166 26.87 9.64 -23.22
CA ALA A 166 26.03 8.67 -23.91
C ALA A 166 26.76 8.11 -25.12
N PHE A 167 26.49 6.84 -25.43
CA PHE A 167 27.09 6.16 -26.56
C PHE A 167 26.05 5.30 -27.26
N LEU A 168 25.89 5.51 -28.58
CA LEU A 168 25.03 4.72 -29.44
C LEU A 168 25.89 3.83 -30.34
N LYS A 169 25.58 2.53 -30.36
CA LYS A 169 26.24 1.54 -31.22
C LYS A 169 25.20 0.84 -32.09
N GLY A 170 25.26 1.06 -33.40
CA GLY A 170 24.38 0.44 -34.39
C GLY A 170 24.99 0.54 -35.79
N ALA A 171 24.16 0.90 -36.78
CA ALA A 171 24.62 1.16 -38.15
C ALA A 171 25.71 2.24 -38.23
N GLN A 172 25.64 3.20 -37.30
CA GLN A 172 26.70 4.15 -37.00
C GLN A 172 27.03 4.08 -35.51
N THR A 173 28.28 4.39 -35.16
CA THR A 173 28.70 4.54 -33.76
C THR A 173 28.88 6.01 -33.45
N VAL A 174 28.20 6.52 -32.42
CA VAL A 174 28.19 7.94 -32.09
C VAL A 174 28.31 8.14 -30.58
N ALA A 175 29.27 8.96 -30.16
CA ALA A 175 29.35 9.48 -28.80
C ALA A 175 28.54 10.77 -28.70
N LEU A 176 27.71 10.87 -27.67
CA LEU A 176 26.76 11.95 -27.47
C LEU A 176 26.88 12.51 -26.05
N LYS A 177 26.49 13.77 -25.89
CA LYS A 177 26.32 14.38 -24.56
C LYS A 177 24.90 14.12 -24.08
N ALA A 178 24.76 13.81 -22.80
CA ALA A 178 23.46 13.73 -22.15
C ALA A 178 23.27 14.92 -21.20
N GLU A 179 22.06 15.46 -21.18
CA GLU A 179 21.56 16.27 -20.07
C GLU A 179 20.93 15.30 -19.07
N ALA A 180 21.43 15.24 -17.84
CA ALA A 180 21.03 14.20 -16.91
C ALA A 180 20.93 14.67 -15.45
N ASP A 181 20.12 13.94 -14.70
CA ASP A 181 20.14 13.87 -13.25
C ASP A 181 20.36 12.40 -12.83
N CYS A 182 20.13 12.07 -11.56
CA CYS A 182 20.31 10.70 -11.07
C CYS A 182 19.38 9.66 -11.74
N PHE A 183 18.22 10.10 -12.25
CA PHE A 183 17.10 9.25 -12.63
C PHE A 183 16.72 9.34 -14.11
N ALA A 184 17.02 10.45 -14.79
CA ALA A 184 16.73 10.67 -16.21
C ALA A 184 17.94 11.24 -16.95
N ALA A 185 18.12 10.84 -18.21
CA ALA A 185 19.16 11.35 -19.10
C ALA A 185 18.62 11.54 -20.52
N LYS A 186 18.65 12.76 -21.04
CA LYS A 186 18.19 13.13 -22.38
C LYS A 186 19.36 13.35 -23.34
N VAL A 187 19.23 12.78 -24.53
CA VAL A 187 20.24 12.80 -25.59
C VAL A 187 19.61 13.27 -26.89
N ALA A 188 20.20 14.27 -27.55
CA ALA A 188 19.80 14.69 -28.89
C ALA A 188 20.50 13.83 -29.95
N LEU A 189 19.76 13.43 -31.00
CA LEU A 189 20.29 12.60 -32.07
C LEU A 189 20.80 13.45 -33.25
N PRO A 190 21.87 13.03 -33.95
CA PRO A 190 22.29 13.65 -35.20
C PRO A 190 21.18 13.56 -36.27
N LYS A 191 21.04 14.60 -37.10
CA LYS A 191 20.03 14.65 -38.18
C LYS A 191 20.27 13.63 -39.29
N ASP A 192 21.52 13.25 -39.47
CA ASP A 192 22.02 12.30 -40.46
C ASP A 192 22.19 10.88 -39.91
N LEU A 193 21.77 10.63 -38.66
CA LEU A 193 21.86 9.31 -38.05
C LEU A 193 21.02 8.29 -38.86
N PRO A 194 21.61 7.20 -39.37
CA PRO A 194 20.88 6.21 -40.14
C PRO A 194 19.76 5.54 -39.32
N ALA A 195 18.64 5.21 -39.97
CA ALA A 195 17.63 4.36 -39.35
C ALA A 195 18.20 2.97 -39.05
N GLY A 196 17.75 2.37 -37.94
CA GLY A 196 18.21 1.06 -37.49
C GLY A 196 18.05 0.90 -35.98
N GLU A 197 18.43 -0.28 -35.49
CA GLU A 197 18.54 -0.55 -34.06
C GLU A 197 19.91 -0.10 -33.54
N TYR A 198 19.90 0.52 -32.37
CA TYR A 198 21.10 0.97 -31.67
C TYR A 198 21.08 0.45 -30.23
N GLN A 199 22.26 0.16 -29.71
CA GLN A 199 22.49 -0.09 -28.29
C GLN A 199 22.90 1.22 -27.63
N LEU A 200 22.10 1.71 -26.69
CA LEU A 200 22.39 2.89 -25.88
C LEU A 200 23.10 2.48 -24.59
N HIS A 201 24.29 3.05 -24.38
CA HIS A 201 25.02 2.97 -23.12
C HIS A 201 25.15 4.37 -22.51
N LEU A 202 25.03 4.45 -21.19
CA LEU A 202 25.29 5.68 -20.43
C LEU A 202 26.47 5.49 -19.47
N HIS A 203 27.22 6.55 -19.24
CA HIS A 203 28.32 6.63 -18.28
C HIS A 203 28.11 7.87 -17.42
N ASN A 204 28.14 7.74 -16.10
CA ASN A 204 27.87 8.85 -15.17
C ASN A 204 29.12 9.66 -14.80
N GLY A 205 30.21 9.51 -15.57
CA GLY A 205 31.47 10.19 -15.37
C GLY A 205 32.44 9.49 -14.40
N SER A 206 32.06 8.36 -13.80
CA SER A 206 32.89 7.62 -12.83
C SER A 206 33.29 6.21 -13.27
N GLY A 207 34.41 5.70 -12.77
CA GLY A 207 34.76 4.27 -12.86
C GLY A 207 35.34 3.75 -14.18
N GLY A 208 35.73 4.62 -15.12
CA GLY A 208 36.43 4.23 -16.35
C GLY A 208 35.58 3.47 -17.37
N ASP A 209 36.25 2.79 -18.31
CA ASP A 209 35.64 2.13 -19.49
C ASP A 209 34.86 0.84 -19.18
N LEU A 210 35.00 0.28 -17.99
CA LEU A 210 34.24 -0.91 -17.55
C LEU A 210 32.87 -0.55 -16.93
N MET A 211 32.62 0.73 -16.67
CA MET A 211 31.50 1.15 -15.81
C MET A 211 30.37 1.87 -16.56
N TRP A 212 30.33 1.72 -17.88
CA TRP A 212 29.13 1.99 -18.66
C TRP A 212 27.94 1.18 -18.16
N SER A 213 26.74 1.69 -18.36
CA SER A 213 25.51 0.93 -18.15
C SER A 213 25.49 -0.31 -19.04
N ARG A 214 24.70 -1.31 -18.64
CA ARG A 214 24.21 -2.29 -19.64
C ARG A 214 23.49 -1.54 -20.75
N SER A 215 23.54 -2.07 -21.97
CA SER A 215 22.84 -1.43 -23.08
C SER A 215 21.34 -1.60 -22.94
N VAL A 216 20.61 -0.60 -23.42
CA VAL A 216 19.20 -0.76 -23.79
C VAL A 216 19.07 -0.57 -25.30
N THR A 217 18.24 -1.40 -25.92
CA THR A 217 17.95 -1.28 -27.35
C THR A 217 17.05 -0.07 -27.59
N VAL A 218 17.41 0.76 -28.55
CA VAL A 218 16.61 1.89 -29.05
C VAL A 218 16.50 1.78 -30.56
N ARG A 219 15.32 2.09 -31.10
CA ARG A 219 15.08 2.04 -32.55
C ARG A 219 15.03 3.45 -33.11
N VAL A 220 15.83 3.69 -34.15
CA VAL A 220 15.81 4.93 -34.93
C VAL A 220 15.07 4.67 -36.23
N GLU A 221 14.03 5.43 -36.50
CA GLU A 221 13.17 5.24 -37.66
C GLU A 221 12.96 6.56 -38.39
N ILE A 222 12.83 6.50 -39.71
CA ILE A 222 12.38 7.65 -40.50
C ILE A 222 10.85 7.68 -40.38
N PRO A 223 10.27 8.67 -39.69
CA PRO A 223 8.82 8.72 -39.51
C PRO A 223 8.15 8.88 -40.88
N LYS A 224 7.08 8.11 -41.12
CA LYS A 224 6.25 8.30 -42.31
C LYS A 224 5.51 9.64 -42.16
N PRO A 225 5.67 10.59 -43.11
CA PRO A 225 4.96 11.86 -43.02
C PRO A 225 3.46 11.62 -43.15
N TRP A 226 2.68 12.28 -42.30
CA TRP A 226 1.22 12.26 -42.41
C TRP A 226 0.79 13.03 -43.66
N PRO A 227 -0.33 12.67 -44.32
CA PRO A 227 -0.85 13.43 -45.44
C PRO A 227 -1.07 14.90 -45.04
N GLN A 228 -0.52 15.82 -45.83
CA GLN A 228 -0.54 17.27 -45.55
C GLN A 228 -1.66 18.01 -46.30
N LYS A 229 -2.53 17.28 -47.00
CA LYS A 229 -3.64 17.88 -47.75
C LYS A 229 -4.60 18.55 -46.78
N VAL A 230 -4.86 19.83 -46.98
CA VAL A 230 -5.78 20.62 -46.15
C VAL A 230 -7.19 20.53 -46.71
N LEU A 231 -8.14 20.17 -45.84
CA LEU A 231 -9.57 20.11 -46.09
C LEU A 231 -10.23 21.10 -45.13
N ASN A 232 -10.48 22.33 -45.59
CA ASN A 232 -11.12 23.35 -44.77
C ASN A 232 -12.62 23.05 -44.65
N VAL A 233 -13.13 22.90 -43.43
CA VAL A 233 -14.53 22.55 -43.19
C VAL A 233 -15.54 23.54 -43.80
N MET A 234 -15.16 24.79 -44.03
CA MET A 234 -16.00 25.78 -44.71
C MET A 234 -16.24 25.44 -46.19
N ASP A 235 -15.29 24.79 -46.86
CA ASP A 235 -15.43 24.31 -48.25
C ASP A 235 -16.46 23.18 -48.36
N PHE A 236 -16.79 22.54 -47.23
CA PHE A 236 -17.81 21.50 -47.10
C PHE A 236 -19.15 22.04 -46.56
N GLY A 237 -19.27 23.37 -46.41
CA GLY A 237 -20.52 24.04 -46.03
C GLY A 237 -20.68 24.35 -44.55
N ALA A 238 -19.63 24.23 -43.74
CA ALA A 238 -19.64 24.68 -42.35
C ALA A 238 -19.75 26.21 -42.28
N ALA A 239 -20.62 26.72 -41.42
CA ALA A 239 -20.80 28.15 -41.20
C ALA A 239 -19.81 28.71 -40.17
N GLY A 240 -19.49 27.96 -39.11
CA GLY A 240 -18.59 28.43 -38.05
C GLY A 240 -19.12 29.63 -37.26
N THR A 241 -20.42 29.87 -37.32
CA THR A 241 -21.11 31.00 -36.67
C THR A 241 -21.52 30.67 -35.23
N GLY A 242 -21.83 29.40 -34.95
CA GLY A 242 -22.25 28.88 -33.65
C GLY A 242 -23.76 28.87 -33.41
N ASP A 243 -24.57 29.18 -34.41
CA ASP A 243 -26.04 29.13 -34.36
C ASP A 243 -26.63 28.10 -35.35
N LYS A 244 -25.80 27.53 -36.22
CA LYS A 244 -26.15 26.48 -37.18
C LYS A 244 -25.41 25.20 -36.83
N ASP A 245 -26.09 24.07 -36.99
CA ASP A 245 -25.48 22.76 -36.90
C ASP A 245 -24.51 22.52 -38.09
N ASP A 246 -23.23 22.38 -37.78
CA ASP A 246 -22.13 22.17 -38.73
C ASP A 246 -21.75 20.69 -38.88
N THR A 247 -22.45 19.77 -38.19
CA THR A 247 -22.12 18.33 -38.12
C THR A 247 -21.90 17.71 -39.49
N ALA A 248 -22.84 17.90 -40.43
CA ALA A 248 -22.76 17.29 -41.76
C ALA A 248 -21.55 17.76 -42.57
N ALA A 249 -21.18 19.05 -42.46
CA ALA A 249 -20.04 19.61 -43.16
C ALA A 249 -18.71 19.09 -42.60
N VAL A 250 -18.60 19.01 -41.27
CA VAL A 250 -17.41 18.47 -40.60
C VAL A 250 -17.25 16.98 -40.90
N GLN A 251 -18.33 16.19 -40.83
CA GLN A 251 -18.30 14.77 -41.20
C GLN A 251 -17.94 14.57 -42.68
N ALA A 252 -18.41 15.43 -43.59
CA ALA A 252 -18.03 15.36 -45.00
C ALA A 252 -16.54 15.64 -45.23
N ALA A 253 -15.95 16.59 -44.49
CA ALA A 253 -14.52 16.83 -44.52
C ALA A 253 -13.72 15.63 -43.99
N CYS A 254 -14.16 15.02 -42.89
CA CYS A 254 -13.57 13.78 -42.36
C CYS A 254 -13.68 12.62 -43.36
N ALA A 255 -14.87 12.35 -43.90
CA ALA A 255 -15.07 11.30 -44.90
C ALA A 255 -14.20 11.53 -46.15
N ARG A 256 -13.99 12.79 -46.54
CA ARG A 256 -13.06 13.13 -47.61
C ARG A 256 -11.61 12.85 -47.23
N ALA A 257 -11.19 13.20 -46.02
CA ALA A 257 -9.86 12.87 -45.51
C ALA A 257 -9.63 11.35 -45.55
N GLU A 258 -10.61 10.57 -45.10
CA GLU A 258 -10.55 9.11 -45.15
C GLU A 258 -10.38 8.58 -46.59
N ALA A 259 -11.19 9.07 -47.53
CA ALA A 259 -11.10 8.68 -48.94
C ALA A 259 -9.77 9.08 -49.59
N ASP A 260 -9.13 10.16 -49.11
CA ASP A 260 -7.81 10.61 -49.56
C ASP A 260 -6.65 9.86 -48.84
N GLY A 261 -6.95 8.95 -47.90
CA GLY A 261 -5.97 8.19 -47.11
C GLY A 261 -5.39 8.95 -45.91
N GLY A 262 -6.06 10.02 -45.48
CA GLY A 262 -5.70 10.92 -44.40
C GLY A 262 -5.65 12.39 -44.85
N GLY A 263 -5.30 13.29 -43.94
CA GLY A 263 -5.21 14.72 -44.25
C GLY A 263 -5.45 15.62 -43.04
N ILE A 264 -5.34 16.93 -43.25
CA ILE A 264 -5.62 17.94 -42.24
C ILE A 264 -7.05 18.41 -42.42
N VAL A 265 -7.94 18.04 -41.48
CA VAL A 265 -9.28 18.63 -41.39
C VAL A 265 -9.14 19.95 -40.63
N TYR A 266 -9.20 21.05 -41.37
CA TYR A 266 -8.84 22.37 -40.87
C TYR A 266 -10.05 23.20 -40.49
N PHE A 267 -9.99 23.80 -39.31
CA PHE A 267 -11.00 24.70 -38.76
C PHE A 267 -10.42 26.12 -38.66
N PRO A 268 -10.83 27.05 -39.53
CA PRO A 268 -10.53 28.47 -39.33
C PRO A 268 -11.24 29.00 -38.08
N ARG A 269 -10.88 30.22 -37.63
CA ARG A 269 -11.56 30.91 -36.53
C ARG A 269 -13.08 30.81 -36.66
N GLY A 270 -13.74 30.31 -35.62
CA GLY A 270 -15.18 30.10 -35.65
C GLY A 270 -15.71 29.31 -34.46
N ARG A 271 -17.03 29.21 -34.38
CA ARG A 271 -17.78 28.39 -33.43
C ARG A 271 -18.60 27.38 -34.22
N TYR A 272 -18.30 26.10 -34.06
CA TYR A 272 -18.89 25.01 -34.82
C TYR A 272 -19.77 24.18 -33.91
N GLN A 273 -21.09 24.26 -34.11
CA GLN A 273 -22.03 23.45 -33.35
C GLN A 273 -22.07 22.04 -33.94
N LEU A 274 -21.97 21.03 -33.08
CA LEU A 274 -22.11 19.62 -33.45
C LEU A 274 -23.25 18.99 -32.63
N THR A 275 -24.08 18.17 -33.26
CA THR A 275 -25.23 17.50 -32.62
C THR A 275 -25.10 15.98 -32.61
N GLN A 276 -24.14 15.43 -33.36
CA GLN A 276 -23.84 14.00 -33.43
C GLN A 276 -22.39 13.71 -33.08
N THR A 277 -22.07 12.43 -32.90
CA THR A 277 -20.70 11.96 -32.70
C THR A 277 -19.84 12.29 -33.92
N LEU A 278 -18.63 12.77 -33.67
CA LEU A 278 -17.61 13.03 -34.69
C LEU A 278 -16.67 11.82 -34.81
N GLU A 279 -16.65 11.21 -35.99
CA GLU A 279 -15.74 10.12 -36.32
C GLU A 279 -14.46 10.69 -36.94
N ILE A 280 -13.31 10.40 -36.34
CA ILE A 280 -11.99 10.81 -36.84
C ILE A 280 -11.36 9.65 -37.63
N PRO A 281 -11.06 9.85 -38.92
CA PRO A 281 -10.42 8.82 -39.72
C PRO A 281 -8.94 8.68 -39.40
N GLN A 282 -8.36 7.53 -39.77
CA GLN A 282 -6.93 7.28 -39.62
C GLN A 282 -6.10 8.24 -40.46
N GLN A 283 -4.89 8.54 -40.01
CA GLN A 283 -3.94 9.48 -40.63
C GLN A 283 -4.51 10.89 -40.82
N ALA A 284 -5.54 11.25 -40.05
CA ALA A 284 -6.10 12.59 -40.05
C ALA A 284 -5.64 13.41 -38.85
N LEU A 285 -5.46 14.70 -39.11
CA LEU A 285 -5.19 15.71 -38.11
C LEU A 285 -6.35 16.71 -38.10
N LEU A 286 -7.11 16.76 -37.01
CA LEU A 286 -8.06 17.83 -36.76
C LEU A 286 -7.29 19.03 -36.22
N LYS A 287 -7.29 20.14 -36.96
CA LYS A 287 -6.46 21.29 -36.64
C LYS A 287 -7.25 22.58 -36.66
N GLY A 288 -7.24 23.29 -35.52
CA GLY A 288 -7.73 24.66 -35.46
C GLY A 288 -6.69 25.67 -35.92
N GLU A 289 -7.15 26.86 -36.32
CA GLU A 289 -6.29 28.01 -36.56
C GLU A 289 -5.45 28.35 -35.32
N ARG A 290 -6.10 28.35 -34.15
CA ARG A 290 -5.49 28.51 -32.82
C ARG A 290 -6.49 28.09 -31.74
N ARG A 291 -6.00 27.56 -30.62
CA ARG A 291 -6.82 27.02 -29.51
C ARG A 291 -7.95 27.95 -29.04
N ASP A 292 -7.69 29.25 -28.90
CA ASP A 292 -8.62 30.27 -28.41
C ASP A 292 -9.50 30.89 -29.50
N LEU A 293 -9.26 30.59 -30.78
CA LEU A 293 -10.02 31.11 -31.92
C LEU A 293 -11.06 30.12 -32.45
N VAL A 294 -10.93 28.84 -32.13
CA VAL A 294 -11.76 27.76 -32.67
C VAL A 294 -12.45 27.00 -31.54
N SER A 295 -13.79 26.97 -31.58
CA SER A 295 -14.61 26.24 -30.61
C SER A 295 -15.51 25.23 -31.32
N LEU A 296 -15.37 23.95 -31.00
CA LEU A 296 -16.35 22.91 -31.32
C LEU A 296 -17.20 22.66 -30.08
N PHE A 297 -18.52 22.61 -30.23
CA PHE A 297 -19.38 22.42 -29.07
C PHE A 297 -20.63 21.59 -29.34
N TRP A 298 -21.00 20.80 -28.32
CA TRP A 298 -22.26 20.07 -28.28
C TRP A 298 -23.22 20.76 -27.30
N PRO A 299 -24.43 21.15 -27.76
CA PRO A 299 -25.45 21.76 -26.92
C PRO A 299 -25.97 20.76 -25.88
N ASP A 300 -26.68 21.26 -24.86
CA ASP A 300 -27.31 20.39 -23.87
C ASP A 300 -28.44 19.57 -24.51
N VAL A 301 -28.40 18.27 -24.27
CA VAL A 301 -29.36 17.28 -24.79
C VAL A 301 -29.96 16.50 -23.64
N GLN A 302 -31.18 16.00 -23.82
CA GLN A 302 -31.83 15.19 -22.78
C GLN A 302 -31.01 13.92 -22.50
N ASP A 303 -30.60 13.21 -23.55
CA ASP A 303 -29.82 11.99 -23.43
C ASP A 303 -28.44 12.20 -24.06
N ALA A 304 -27.40 11.94 -23.27
CA ALA A 304 -26.03 12.12 -23.68
C ALA A 304 -25.66 11.16 -24.81
N LEU A 305 -24.88 11.64 -25.78
CA LEU A 305 -24.25 10.76 -26.77
C LEU A 305 -23.38 9.70 -26.08
N PRO A 306 -23.22 8.49 -26.66
CA PRO A 306 -22.28 7.50 -26.15
C PRO A 306 -20.85 8.04 -26.07
N ALA A 307 -20.44 8.78 -27.09
CA ALA A 307 -19.20 9.58 -27.13
C ALA A 307 -19.37 10.83 -28.00
N GLN A 308 -18.70 11.94 -27.69
CA GLN A 308 -18.66 13.11 -28.59
C GLN A 308 -17.74 12.87 -29.79
N ILE A 309 -16.60 12.24 -29.56
CA ILE A 309 -15.60 11.96 -30.58
C ILE A 309 -15.18 10.50 -30.48
N ASN A 310 -15.16 9.83 -31.62
CA ASN A 310 -14.61 8.50 -31.80
C ASN A 310 -13.44 8.54 -32.77
N GLY A 311 -12.45 7.70 -32.52
CA GLY A 311 -11.40 7.37 -33.47
C GLY A 311 -10.99 5.91 -33.30
N SER A 312 -10.26 5.34 -34.26
CA SER A 312 -9.63 4.03 -34.09
C SER A 312 -8.24 4.19 -33.49
N HIS A 313 -7.26 4.53 -34.34
CA HIS A 313 -5.86 4.78 -33.99
C HIS A 313 -5.22 5.72 -35.03
N SER A 314 -3.99 6.17 -34.78
CA SER A 314 -3.21 6.98 -35.74
C SER A 314 -3.87 8.28 -36.20
N PHE A 315 -4.32 9.13 -35.27
CA PHE A 315 -4.91 10.44 -35.57
C PHE A 315 -4.45 11.52 -34.58
N GLY A 316 -4.65 12.79 -34.94
CA GLY A 316 -4.20 13.93 -34.15
C GLY A 316 -5.29 14.97 -33.95
N ILE A 317 -5.25 15.67 -32.82
CA ILE A 317 -6.07 16.86 -32.57
C ILE A 317 -5.16 17.97 -32.03
N GLU A 318 -5.16 19.12 -32.71
CA GLU A 318 -4.33 20.26 -32.36
C GLU A 318 -5.09 21.59 -32.38
N ASP A 319 -4.82 22.45 -31.40
CA ASP A 319 -5.19 23.86 -31.43
C ASP A 319 -6.72 24.13 -31.50
N ILE A 320 -7.53 23.34 -30.79
CA ILE A 320 -9.01 23.45 -30.75
C ILE A 320 -9.51 23.51 -29.30
N SER A 321 -10.55 24.32 -29.06
CA SER A 321 -11.35 24.28 -27.82
C SER A 321 -12.64 23.47 -28.00
N PHE A 322 -12.97 22.65 -27.00
CA PHE A 322 -14.18 21.81 -26.98
C PHE A 322 -15.07 22.13 -25.78
N TYR A 323 -16.38 22.24 -26.02
CA TYR A 323 -17.38 22.47 -24.98
C TYR A 323 -18.51 21.43 -25.08
N CYS A 324 -18.70 20.65 -24.03
CA CYS A 324 -19.72 19.60 -24.00
C CYS A 324 -20.63 19.80 -22.79
N SER A 325 -21.94 19.80 -23.05
CA SER A 325 -22.99 19.82 -22.01
C SER A 325 -23.64 18.43 -21.97
N ASN A 326 -23.88 17.89 -20.77
CA ASN A 326 -24.47 16.54 -20.58
C ASN A 326 -23.83 15.45 -21.46
N TYR A 327 -22.58 15.07 -21.15
CA TYR A 327 -21.83 14.05 -21.88
C TYR A 327 -21.70 12.74 -21.09
N SER A 328 -21.42 11.64 -21.81
CA SER A 328 -21.03 10.35 -21.23
C SER A 328 -19.53 10.10 -21.36
N ARG A 329 -18.98 10.20 -22.58
CA ARG A 329 -17.54 10.10 -22.88
C ARG A 329 -17.17 11.17 -23.89
N PHE A 330 -16.01 11.81 -23.75
CA PHE A 330 -15.61 12.83 -24.72
C PHE A 330 -14.90 12.21 -25.93
N LEU A 331 -13.69 11.67 -25.75
CA LEU A 331 -12.91 11.02 -26.79
C LEU A 331 -12.69 9.54 -26.47
N VAL A 332 -13.12 8.68 -27.38
CA VAL A 332 -12.90 7.22 -27.31
C VAL A 332 -12.08 6.78 -28.51
N ALA A 333 -10.95 6.13 -28.23
CA ALA A 333 -10.14 5.42 -29.22
C ALA A 333 -9.95 3.94 -28.84
N GLU A 334 -9.36 3.16 -29.73
CA GLU A 334 -8.88 1.82 -29.38
C GLU A 334 -7.86 1.92 -28.23
N ASP A 335 -8.01 1.08 -27.20
CA ASP A 335 -7.22 1.14 -25.97
C ASP A 335 -6.48 -0.17 -25.64
N LYS A 336 -7.06 -1.32 -25.99
CA LYS A 336 -6.52 -2.65 -25.64
C LYS A 336 -6.08 -3.47 -26.84
N GLN A 337 -6.52 -3.07 -28.03
CA GLN A 337 -6.23 -3.74 -29.28
C GLN A 337 -4.74 -3.58 -29.64
N PRO A 338 -4.11 -4.57 -30.30
CA PRO A 338 -2.71 -4.43 -30.74
C PRO A 338 -2.44 -3.27 -31.70
N THR A 339 -3.50 -2.79 -32.37
CA THR A 339 -3.50 -1.65 -33.31
C THR A 339 -3.63 -0.29 -32.63
N ALA A 340 -3.98 -0.26 -31.33
CA ALA A 340 -4.19 0.97 -30.57
C ALA A 340 -2.94 1.87 -30.55
N GLY A 341 -3.15 3.17 -30.48
CA GLY A 341 -2.10 4.17 -30.29
C GLY A 341 -1.88 5.09 -31.49
N ASN A 342 -0.71 5.73 -31.53
CA ASN A 342 -0.33 6.81 -32.44
C ASN A 342 -1.32 7.99 -32.42
N VAL A 343 -1.88 8.27 -31.24
CA VAL A 343 -2.82 9.37 -31.02
C VAL A 343 -2.08 10.53 -30.36
N HIS A 344 -2.17 11.73 -30.92
CA HIS A 344 -1.64 12.93 -30.26
C HIS A 344 -2.71 14.01 -30.06
N LEU A 345 -2.75 14.54 -28.85
CA LEU A 345 -3.56 15.68 -28.47
C LEU A 345 -2.61 16.78 -28.01
N ARG A 346 -2.55 17.90 -28.75
CA ARG A 346 -1.64 18.98 -28.42
C ARG A 346 -2.36 20.31 -28.36
N ARG A 347 -2.13 21.06 -27.28
CA ARG A 347 -2.67 22.42 -27.14
C ARG A 347 -4.18 22.47 -27.37
N ILE A 348 -4.92 21.51 -26.79
CA ILE A 348 -6.38 21.53 -26.81
C ILE A 348 -6.92 22.01 -25.47
N LEU A 349 -8.13 22.57 -25.49
CA LEU A 349 -8.90 22.87 -24.29
C LEU A 349 -10.19 22.07 -24.33
N VAL A 350 -10.56 21.44 -23.22
CA VAL A 350 -11.82 20.70 -23.11
C VAL A 350 -12.55 21.11 -21.84
N ARG A 351 -13.83 21.47 -22.00
CA ARG A 351 -14.78 21.73 -20.91
C ARG A 351 -15.96 20.79 -21.07
N ALA A 352 -15.85 19.58 -20.53
CA ALA A 352 -16.92 18.60 -20.51
C ALA A 352 -17.62 18.63 -19.15
N ASP A 353 -18.83 19.18 -19.13
CA ASP A 353 -19.61 19.37 -17.90
C ASP A 353 -21.02 18.78 -18.06
N ARG A 354 -21.28 17.71 -17.31
CA ARG A 354 -22.57 17.02 -17.32
C ARG A 354 -23.67 17.84 -16.64
N TYR A 355 -23.31 18.82 -15.82
CA TYR A 355 -24.25 19.61 -15.00
C TYR A 355 -24.28 21.08 -15.40
N ARG A 356 -23.79 21.41 -16.60
CA ARG A 356 -23.72 22.79 -17.10
C ARG A 356 -25.07 23.50 -17.05
N GLY A 357 -25.07 24.74 -16.57
CA GLY A 357 -26.24 25.62 -16.53
C GLY A 357 -27.00 25.52 -15.20
N HIS A 358 -28.33 25.48 -15.28
CA HIS A 358 -29.22 25.39 -14.12
C HIS A 358 -30.16 24.18 -14.24
N PRO A 359 -29.62 22.94 -14.26
CA PRO A 359 -30.45 21.74 -14.36
C PRO A 359 -31.40 21.65 -13.15
N LYS A 360 -32.61 21.13 -13.38
CA LYS A 360 -33.57 20.89 -12.30
C LYS A 360 -33.06 19.77 -11.38
N PRO A 361 -33.46 19.72 -10.10
CA PRO A 361 -33.04 18.66 -9.18
C PRO A 361 -33.25 17.25 -9.74
N GLU A 362 -34.37 17.00 -10.42
CA GLU A 362 -34.70 15.70 -11.01
C GLU A 362 -33.77 15.35 -12.18
N GLU A 363 -33.29 16.35 -12.94
CA GLU A 363 -32.33 16.16 -14.02
C GLU A 363 -30.93 15.86 -13.48
N VAL A 364 -30.51 16.56 -12.41
CA VAL A 364 -29.26 16.28 -11.70
C VAL A 364 -29.25 14.84 -11.18
N ASP A 365 -30.33 14.46 -10.48
CA ASP A 365 -30.51 13.13 -9.90
C ASP A 365 -30.53 12.02 -10.97
N ARG A 366 -31.24 12.23 -12.09
CA ARG A 366 -31.20 11.33 -13.24
C ARG A 366 -29.79 11.22 -13.82
N ARG A 367 -29.12 12.35 -14.10
CA ARG A 367 -27.78 12.38 -14.70
C ARG A 367 -26.74 11.72 -13.80
N LEU A 368 -26.86 11.83 -12.47
CA LEU A 368 -26.02 11.12 -11.50
C LEU A 368 -26.22 9.61 -11.57
N ARG A 369 -27.47 9.13 -11.60
CA ARG A 369 -27.78 7.68 -11.64
C ARG A 369 -27.39 7.00 -12.95
N THR A 370 -27.40 7.71 -14.08
CA THR A 370 -27.14 7.15 -15.42
C THR A 370 -25.68 7.24 -15.86
N GLY A 371 -24.77 7.66 -14.98
CA GLY A 371 -23.34 7.78 -15.30
C GLY A 371 -22.73 9.02 -14.67
N GLY A 372 -22.62 9.04 -13.33
CA GLY A 372 -21.80 10.01 -12.61
C GLY A 372 -20.39 9.48 -12.39
N GLY A 373 -19.39 10.35 -12.53
CA GLY A 373 -18.03 10.12 -12.02
C GLY A 373 -17.13 9.14 -12.76
N ASN A 374 -16.71 8.06 -12.10
CA ASN A 374 -15.79 7.04 -12.64
C ASN A 374 -16.34 6.31 -13.90
N GLN A 375 -17.59 6.57 -14.28
CA GLN A 375 -18.23 6.07 -15.49
C GLN A 375 -18.19 7.06 -16.67
N CYS A 376 -17.56 8.23 -16.50
CA CYS A 376 -17.47 9.29 -17.52
C CYS A 376 -16.03 9.73 -17.81
N PRO A 377 -15.21 8.90 -18.48
CA PRO A 377 -13.89 9.28 -18.96
C PRO A 377 -13.97 10.40 -19.99
N LEU A 378 -13.16 11.42 -19.80
CA LEU A 378 -12.91 12.42 -20.84
C LEU A 378 -12.13 11.77 -21.97
N LEU A 379 -10.99 11.14 -21.68
CA LEU A 379 -10.21 10.40 -22.67
C LEU A 379 -10.18 8.91 -22.33
N THR A 380 -10.52 8.08 -23.30
CA THR A 380 -10.28 6.63 -23.29
C THR A 380 -9.33 6.28 -24.44
N LEU A 381 -8.05 6.08 -24.11
CA LEU A 381 -6.99 5.85 -25.08
C LEU A 381 -6.05 4.71 -24.63
N GLY A 382 -5.31 4.13 -25.56
CA GLY A 382 -4.28 3.16 -25.23
C GLY A 382 -3.32 2.87 -26.37
N GLY A 383 -2.44 1.89 -26.15
CA GLY A 383 -1.45 1.46 -27.12
C GLY A 383 -0.20 2.34 -27.24
N GLY A 384 0.53 2.21 -28.35
CA GLY A 384 1.85 2.82 -28.51
C GLY A 384 1.83 4.29 -28.89
N ASN A 385 2.82 5.09 -28.47
CA ASN A 385 3.04 6.47 -28.94
C ASN A 385 1.80 7.37 -28.78
N VAL A 386 1.18 7.35 -27.60
CA VAL A 386 0.14 8.31 -27.21
C VAL A 386 0.81 9.57 -26.65
N GLU A 387 0.41 10.73 -27.15
CA GLU A 387 0.90 12.03 -26.69
C GLU A 387 -0.26 12.93 -26.24
N ILE A 388 -0.15 13.48 -25.03
CA ILE A 388 -1.10 14.46 -24.48
C ILE A 388 -0.26 15.60 -23.90
N THR A 389 -0.15 16.70 -24.63
CA THR A 389 0.77 17.79 -24.30
C THR A 389 0.12 19.17 -24.36
N ASP A 390 0.47 20.01 -23.40
CA ASP A 390 0.05 21.41 -23.32
C ASP A 390 -1.49 21.60 -23.33
N CYS A 391 -2.22 20.63 -22.77
CA CYS A 391 -3.68 20.59 -22.78
C CYS A 391 -4.28 21.11 -21.47
N ASP A 392 -5.52 21.63 -21.57
CA ASP A 392 -6.32 22.05 -20.43
C ASP A 392 -7.64 21.27 -20.44
N LEU A 393 -7.74 20.25 -19.57
CA LEU A 393 -8.73 19.20 -19.63
C LEU A 393 -9.59 19.18 -18.37
N TYR A 394 -10.85 19.58 -18.51
CA TYR A 394 -11.85 19.51 -17.44
C TYR A 394 -12.89 18.44 -17.73
N SER A 395 -13.12 17.58 -16.74
CA SER A 395 -14.17 16.56 -16.74
C SER A 395 -15.03 16.73 -15.49
N SER A 396 -16.36 16.76 -15.62
CA SER A 396 -17.24 16.60 -14.45
C SER A 396 -17.19 15.18 -13.83
N GLY A 397 -16.50 14.23 -14.50
CA GLY A 397 -16.17 12.90 -14.01
C GLY A 397 -14.66 12.67 -14.00
N MET A 398 -14.16 11.63 -14.66
CA MET A 398 -12.72 11.35 -14.75
C MET A 398 -12.07 11.98 -15.98
N VAL A 399 -10.84 12.47 -15.86
CA VAL A 399 -10.08 13.01 -17.00
C VAL A 399 -9.53 11.87 -17.87
N PHE A 400 -8.98 10.82 -17.27
CA PHE A 400 -8.30 9.77 -18.04
C PHE A 400 -8.73 8.35 -17.66
N TRP A 401 -9.00 7.56 -18.69
CA TRP A 401 -8.85 6.11 -18.69
C TRP A 401 -7.79 5.75 -19.74
N LEU A 402 -6.55 5.55 -19.32
CA LEU A 402 -5.47 5.14 -20.22
C LEU A 402 -5.09 3.69 -19.95
N SER A 403 -5.07 2.88 -20.99
CA SER A 403 -4.83 1.44 -20.91
C SER A 403 -3.68 1.03 -21.83
N ARG A 404 -2.75 0.23 -21.32
CA ARG A 404 -1.69 -0.43 -22.10
C ARG A 404 -0.84 0.52 -22.94
N LEU A 405 -0.54 1.69 -22.37
CA LEU A 405 0.31 2.68 -23.02
C LEU A 405 1.71 2.13 -23.25
N GLN A 406 2.32 2.46 -24.39
CA GLN A 406 3.71 2.13 -24.68
C GLN A 406 4.46 3.31 -25.29
N GLY A 407 5.50 3.79 -24.61
CA GLY A 407 6.24 4.99 -25.02
C GLY A 407 5.36 6.23 -25.09
N ALA A 408 4.50 6.46 -24.08
CA ALA A 408 3.60 7.60 -24.05
C ALA A 408 4.25 8.85 -23.43
N LEU A 409 3.77 10.03 -23.83
CA LEU A 409 4.18 11.33 -23.27
C LEU A 409 2.95 12.11 -22.83
N ILE A 410 2.81 12.33 -21.53
CA ILE A 410 1.73 13.09 -20.91
C ILE A 410 2.38 14.23 -20.11
N ALA A 411 2.45 15.42 -20.71
CA ALA A 411 3.22 16.50 -20.12
C ALA A 411 2.63 17.90 -20.27
N ASN A 412 2.92 18.76 -19.28
CA ASN A 412 2.53 20.17 -19.27
C ASN A 412 1.01 20.39 -19.37
N ASN A 413 0.20 19.55 -18.73
CA ASN A 413 -1.26 19.65 -18.78
C ASN A 413 -1.87 20.17 -17.48
N ASP A 414 -2.96 20.91 -17.60
CA ASP A 414 -3.90 21.19 -16.51
C ASP A 414 -5.05 20.17 -16.57
N LEU A 415 -5.22 19.36 -15.53
CA LEU A 415 -6.13 18.22 -15.48
C LEU A 415 -7.07 18.35 -14.29
N THR A 416 -8.38 18.45 -14.54
CA THR A 416 -9.39 18.60 -13.48
C THR A 416 -10.34 17.41 -13.43
N ASN A 417 -10.21 16.60 -12.39
CA ASN A 417 -11.14 15.50 -12.07
C ASN A 417 -12.37 16.04 -11.36
N GLY A 418 -13.56 15.66 -11.81
CA GLY A 418 -14.83 15.99 -11.18
C GLY A 418 -15.30 14.92 -10.19
N ARG A 419 -16.61 14.86 -9.96
CA ARG A 419 -17.26 14.05 -8.93
C ARG A 419 -16.93 12.56 -9.09
N TRP A 420 -16.38 11.89 -8.08
CA TRP A 420 -15.90 10.49 -8.16
C TRP A 420 -14.93 10.23 -9.32
N GLY A 421 -14.33 11.28 -9.86
CA GLY A 421 -13.35 11.21 -10.92
C GLY A 421 -12.02 10.73 -10.37
N TRP A 422 -11.48 9.70 -11.02
CA TRP A 422 -10.17 9.11 -10.77
C TRP A 422 -9.41 9.05 -12.10
N TYR A 423 -8.09 9.25 -12.14
CA TYR A 423 -7.31 9.03 -13.37
C TYR A 423 -6.64 7.65 -13.36
N SER A 424 -6.66 6.95 -14.50
CA SER A 424 -6.12 5.59 -14.60
C SER A 424 -4.97 5.46 -15.60
N LEU A 425 -3.88 4.82 -15.17
CA LEU A 425 -2.78 4.33 -15.99
C LEU A 425 -2.68 2.80 -15.84
N SER A 426 -3.56 2.08 -16.54
CA SER A 426 -3.63 0.62 -16.45
C SER A 426 -2.64 -0.05 -17.40
N GLY A 427 -1.87 -1.03 -16.94
CA GLY A 427 -1.16 -1.96 -17.82
C GLY A 427 -0.03 -1.38 -18.66
N SER A 428 0.52 -0.24 -18.25
CA SER A 428 1.38 0.59 -19.11
C SER A 428 2.86 0.20 -19.04
N ASN A 429 3.62 0.52 -20.10
CA ASN A 429 5.02 0.13 -20.25
C ASN A 429 5.81 1.24 -20.96
N GLY A 430 6.53 2.07 -20.18
CA GLY A 430 7.23 3.23 -20.73
C GLY A 430 6.28 4.41 -20.88
N VAL A 431 6.11 5.18 -19.81
CA VAL A 431 5.29 6.41 -19.82
C VAL A 431 6.08 7.53 -19.16
N ILE A 432 6.16 8.66 -19.83
CA ILE A 432 6.61 9.93 -19.26
C ILE A 432 5.37 10.71 -18.85
N PHE A 433 5.20 10.93 -17.54
CA PHE A 433 4.10 11.69 -16.94
C PHE A 433 4.70 12.84 -16.12
N GLU A 434 4.84 14.01 -16.71
CA GLU A 434 5.59 15.10 -16.07
C GLU A 434 5.00 16.50 -16.21
N ASN A 435 5.30 17.37 -15.25
CA ASN A 435 4.88 18.78 -15.26
C ASN A 435 3.37 18.98 -15.41
N ASN A 436 2.55 18.04 -14.91
CA ASN A 436 1.10 18.18 -14.94
C ASN A 436 0.58 18.78 -13.63
N HIS A 437 -0.45 19.59 -13.74
CA HIS A 437 -1.21 20.08 -12.60
C HIS A 437 -2.55 19.34 -12.55
N ILE A 438 -2.78 18.60 -11.46
CA ILE A 438 -3.97 17.77 -11.27
C ILE A 438 -4.77 18.31 -10.09
N THR A 439 -6.02 18.66 -10.34
CA THR A 439 -6.91 19.23 -9.34
C THR A 439 -8.18 18.40 -9.20
N GLY A 440 -8.57 18.09 -7.96
CA GLY A 440 -9.95 17.70 -7.67
C GLY A 440 -10.88 18.91 -7.77
N GLY A 441 -11.69 18.96 -8.83
CA GLY A 441 -12.62 20.04 -9.16
C GLY A 441 -14.01 19.93 -8.52
N ASP A 442 -14.30 18.85 -7.78
CA ASP A 442 -15.55 18.62 -7.05
C ASP A 442 -15.23 18.10 -5.63
N LEU A 443 -16.15 18.30 -4.67
CA LEU A 443 -15.98 17.85 -3.28
C LEU A 443 -15.85 16.33 -3.13
N MET A 444 -16.15 15.55 -4.18
CA MET A 444 -16.00 14.10 -4.23
C MET A 444 -14.97 13.64 -5.26
N ALA A 445 -14.13 14.54 -5.78
CA ALA A 445 -13.04 14.20 -6.69
C ALA A 445 -11.85 13.58 -5.96
N THR A 446 -11.13 12.69 -6.62
CA THR A 446 -9.89 12.08 -6.10
C THR A 446 -8.78 12.12 -7.16
N GLY A 447 -7.58 11.66 -6.78
CA GLY A 447 -6.43 11.57 -7.65
C GLY A 447 -6.49 10.32 -8.52
N GLY A 448 -5.39 9.57 -8.59
CA GLY A 448 -5.42 8.28 -9.24
C GLY A 448 -4.12 7.54 -9.34
N GLY A 449 -3.90 6.71 -10.36
CA GLY A 449 -2.71 5.88 -10.26
C GLY A 449 -2.43 4.82 -11.31
N LEU A 450 -1.31 4.14 -11.05
CA LEU A 450 -0.83 3.00 -11.81
C LEU A 450 -1.62 1.78 -11.41
N ASN A 451 -2.06 0.96 -12.36
CA ASN A 451 -2.76 -0.25 -11.96
C ASN A 451 -2.76 -1.36 -13.02
N CYS A 452 -3.36 -2.49 -12.66
CA CYS A 452 -3.63 -3.62 -13.55
C CYS A 452 -5.12 -4.00 -13.60
N LEU A 453 -6.02 -3.03 -13.33
CA LEU A 453 -7.47 -3.26 -13.25
C LEU A 453 -8.12 -3.50 -14.63
N ASP A 454 -7.42 -3.22 -15.73
CA ASP A 454 -7.86 -3.56 -17.08
C ASP A 454 -7.64 -5.04 -17.46
N GLY A 455 -7.13 -5.84 -16.54
CA GLY A 455 -6.75 -7.25 -16.77
C GLY A 455 -5.36 -7.43 -17.39
N SER A 456 -4.52 -6.40 -17.40
CA SER A 456 -3.09 -6.50 -17.74
C SER A 456 -2.28 -7.15 -16.62
N ASN A 457 -1.22 -7.88 -16.96
CA ASN A 457 -0.39 -8.59 -15.96
C ASN A 457 0.68 -7.69 -15.35
N TYR A 458 0.88 -6.49 -15.89
CA TYR A 458 1.91 -5.59 -15.41
C TYR A 458 1.71 -4.13 -15.77
N SER A 459 2.25 -3.26 -14.94
CA SER A 459 2.48 -1.83 -15.22
C SER A 459 3.92 -1.50 -14.83
N GLN A 460 4.73 -0.93 -15.71
CA GLN A 460 6.16 -0.75 -15.46
C GLN A 460 6.72 0.44 -16.20
N PHE A 461 7.91 0.87 -15.80
CA PHE A 461 8.67 1.89 -16.53
C PHE A 461 7.90 3.21 -16.65
N ILE A 462 7.44 3.71 -15.50
CA ILE A 462 6.74 4.99 -15.42
C ILE A 462 7.67 6.02 -14.79
N TYR A 463 7.87 7.14 -15.49
CA TYR A 463 8.53 8.33 -14.95
C TYR A 463 7.45 9.36 -14.61
N TYR A 464 7.11 9.45 -13.33
CA TYR A 464 6.09 10.34 -12.78
C TYR A 464 6.77 11.48 -12.02
N ALA A 465 6.95 12.62 -12.68
CA ALA A 465 7.86 13.65 -12.17
C ALA A 465 7.30 15.07 -12.24
N HIS A 466 7.62 15.89 -11.25
CA HIS A 466 7.34 17.32 -11.26
C HIS A 466 5.86 17.67 -11.44
N ASN A 467 4.96 16.79 -11.00
CA ASN A 467 3.52 17.04 -11.02
C ASN A 467 3.08 17.73 -9.72
N THR A 468 2.01 18.52 -9.80
CA THR A 468 1.35 19.12 -8.63
C THR A 468 -0.05 18.55 -8.52
N LEU A 469 -0.41 18.01 -7.36
CA LEU A 469 -1.69 17.37 -7.09
C LEU A 469 -2.38 18.03 -5.90
N THR A 470 -3.62 18.48 -6.09
CA THR A 470 -4.37 19.22 -5.07
C THR A 470 -5.84 18.79 -4.96
N ASN A 471 -6.42 18.94 -3.75
CA ASN A 471 -7.86 18.83 -3.48
C ASN A 471 -8.46 17.43 -3.71
N MET A 472 -7.82 16.39 -3.16
CA MET A 472 -8.31 15.01 -3.26
C MET A 472 -9.19 14.70 -2.04
N PHE A 473 -10.49 15.01 -2.15
CA PHE A 473 -11.44 14.91 -1.03
C PHE A 473 -12.41 13.73 -1.13
N GLY A 474 -12.56 13.15 -2.32
CA GLY A 474 -13.41 11.99 -2.56
C GLY A 474 -12.72 10.66 -2.28
N TRP A 475 -13.54 9.61 -2.10
CA TRP A 475 -13.12 8.21 -1.94
C TRP A 475 -12.05 8.05 -0.84
N ASP A 476 -11.03 7.23 -1.09
CA ASP A 476 -9.85 6.98 -0.23
C ASP A 476 -8.85 8.15 -0.24
N ARG A 477 -9.19 9.22 -0.98
CA ARG A 477 -8.44 10.49 -1.06
C ARG A 477 -7.00 10.33 -1.54
N GLU A 478 -6.74 9.29 -2.31
CA GLU A 478 -5.43 8.98 -2.88
C GLU A 478 -5.08 9.99 -3.98
N ALA A 479 -3.99 10.73 -3.81
CA ALA A 479 -3.49 11.59 -4.88
C ALA A 479 -2.77 10.76 -5.95
N MET A 480 -1.92 9.83 -5.50
CA MET A 480 -1.30 8.81 -6.33
C MET A 480 -1.34 7.45 -5.60
N THR A 481 -1.83 6.40 -6.27
CA THR A 481 -1.75 4.99 -5.82
C THR A 481 -1.12 4.04 -6.88
N SER A 482 -0.66 2.86 -6.46
CA SER A 482 -0.41 1.72 -7.34
C SER A 482 -1.33 0.55 -6.99
N ASP A 483 -2.39 0.30 -7.76
CA ASP A 483 -3.36 -0.78 -7.50
C ASP A 483 -3.06 -2.03 -8.31
N ALA A 484 -2.99 -3.17 -7.64
CA ALA A 484 -2.58 -4.40 -8.29
C ALA A 484 -3.74 -5.22 -8.90
N GLY A 485 -3.39 -6.15 -9.80
CA GLY A 485 -4.34 -6.89 -10.65
C GLY A 485 -4.67 -8.33 -10.25
N GLY A 486 -4.45 -8.72 -8.99
CA GLY A 486 -4.70 -10.08 -8.47
C GLY A 486 -3.52 -11.05 -8.60
N GLY A 487 -3.78 -12.34 -8.40
CA GLY A 487 -2.75 -13.40 -8.45
C GLY A 487 -3.22 -14.74 -9.01
N ALA A 488 -2.25 -15.53 -9.46
CA ALA A 488 -2.46 -16.87 -10.02
C ALA A 488 -2.07 -17.98 -9.05
N TYR A 489 -1.10 -17.73 -8.17
CA TYR A 489 -0.57 -18.75 -7.28
C TYR A 489 0.03 -18.18 -6.00
N PHE A 490 -0.14 -18.92 -4.91
CA PHE A 490 0.64 -18.79 -3.68
C PHE A 490 0.81 -20.19 -3.08
N GLY A 491 2.05 -20.60 -2.80
CA GLY A 491 2.30 -21.93 -2.27
C GLY A 491 3.75 -22.37 -2.41
N LYS A 492 3.97 -23.68 -2.27
CA LYS A 492 5.31 -24.29 -2.31
C LYS A 492 5.77 -24.61 -3.73
N VAL A 493 7.08 -24.70 -3.91
CA VAL A 493 7.70 -25.24 -5.14
C VAL A 493 7.95 -26.75 -4.95
N ALA A 494 7.76 -27.54 -6.00
CA ALA A 494 8.12 -28.97 -6.00
C ALA A 494 9.57 -29.17 -6.46
N SER A 495 9.97 -28.45 -7.51
CA SER A 495 11.34 -28.41 -8.00
C SER A 495 11.56 -27.20 -8.92
N ALA A 496 12.82 -26.83 -9.14
CA ALA A 496 13.18 -25.89 -10.19
C ALA A 496 14.47 -26.30 -10.87
N LYS A 497 14.55 -26.03 -12.17
CA LYS A 497 15.73 -26.26 -13.00
C LYS A 497 15.79 -25.20 -14.10
N ASP A 498 16.94 -24.56 -14.25
CA ASP A 498 17.20 -23.53 -15.24
C ASP A 498 16.12 -22.41 -15.16
N THR A 499 15.30 -22.27 -16.20
CA THR A 499 14.20 -21.30 -16.29
C THR A 499 12.83 -21.89 -15.92
N THR A 500 12.75 -23.16 -15.54
CA THR A 500 11.47 -23.84 -15.28
C THR A 500 11.31 -24.10 -13.79
N VAL A 501 10.17 -23.66 -13.25
CA VAL A 501 9.74 -23.92 -11.88
C VAL A 501 8.50 -24.81 -11.92
N THR A 502 8.53 -25.94 -11.23
CA THR A 502 7.36 -26.80 -11.04
C THR A 502 6.75 -26.48 -9.68
N LEU A 503 5.54 -25.93 -9.68
CA LEU A 503 4.76 -25.60 -8.50
C LEU A 503 4.21 -26.87 -7.82
N ALA A 504 4.08 -26.86 -6.50
CA ALA A 504 3.54 -28.00 -5.76
C ALA A 504 2.04 -28.24 -6.05
N GLU A 505 1.31 -27.18 -6.36
CA GLU A 505 -0.11 -27.20 -6.73
C GLU A 505 -0.30 -26.46 -8.05
N GLU A 506 -1.37 -26.76 -8.77
CA GLU A 506 -1.66 -26.05 -10.02
C GLU A 506 -2.04 -24.57 -9.74
N PRO A 507 -1.51 -23.62 -10.53
CA PRO A 507 -1.90 -22.23 -10.43
C PRO A 507 -3.35 -22.03 -10.90
N ASN A 508 -4.09 -21.20 -10.18
CA ASN A 508 -5.42 -20.77 -10.60
C ASN A 508 -5.29 -19.68 -11.69
N LEU A 509 -5.09 -20.11 -12.93
CA LEU A 509 -4.91 -19.20 -14.06
C LEU A 509 -6.18 -18.43 -14.43
N GLN A 510 -7.37 -18.89 -14.01
CA GLN A 510 -8.68 -18.28 -14.34
C GLN A 510 -8.90 -18.04 -15.84
N GLY A 511 -8.33 -18.91 -16.70
CA GLY A 511 -8.39 -18.75 -18.16
C GLY A 511 -7.60 -17.57 -18.71
N ARG A 512 -6.78 -16.90 -17.89
CA ARG A 512 -5.96 -15.75 -18.25
C ARG A 512 -4.54 -16.17 -18.59
N ASP A 513 -3.96 -15.51 -19.59
CA ASP A 513 -2.54 -15.59 -19.89
C ASP A 513 -1.76 -14.71 -18.90
N TRP A 514 -0.83 -15.30 -18.15
CA TRP A 514 -0.01 -14.63 -17.13
C TRP A 514 1.38 -14.22 -17.63
N ARG A 515 1.62 -14.19 -18.95
CA ARG A 515 2.86 -13.64 -19.52
C ARG A 515 3.14 -12.22 -19.04
N GLY A 516 4.37 -11.98 -18.61
CA GLY A 516 4.76 -10.73 -17.99
C GLY A 516 4.15 -10.52 -16.60
N ALA A 517 3.69 -11.53 -15.90
CA ALA A 517 3.46 -11.46 -14.45
C ALA A 517 4.78 -11.65 -13.68
N GLY A 518 4.79 -11.39 -12.38
CA GLY A 518 5.94 -11.67 -11.51
C GLY A 518 5.80 -13.03 -10.81
N LEU A 519 6.89 -13.81 -10.76
CA LEU A 519 7.06 -14.92 -9.83
C LEU A 519 8.09 -14.49 -8.78
N TYR A 520 7.68 -14.46 -7.52
CA TYR A 520 8.48 -13.99 -6.38
C TYR A 520 8.74 -15.13 -5.41
N ILE A 521 9.99 -15.32 -4.98
CA ILE A 521 10.34 -16.26 -3.92
C ILE A 521 10.25 -15.54 -2.57
N LEU A 522 9.11 -15.68 -1.89
CA LEU A 522 8.81 -14.96 -0.66
C LEU A 522 9.67 -15.45 0.51
N ASP A 523 9.84 -16.76 0.63
CA ASP A 523 10.55 -17.37 1.76
C ASP A 523 11.21 -18.70 1.35
N GLY A 524 12.12 -19.23 2.18
CA GLY A 524 12.92 -20.42 1.92
C GLY A 524 14.10 -20.16 0.99
N LYS A 525 14.66 -21.21 0.40
CA LYS A 525 15.86 -21.12 -0.45
C LYS A 525 15.65 -20.16 -1.63
N GLY A 526 16.60 -19.25 -1.85
CA GLY A 526 16.52 -18.24 -2.90
C GLY A 526 15.54 -17.10 -2.65
N SER A 527 15.03 -16.94 -1.42
CA SER A 527 14.15 -15.83 -1.01
C SER A 527 14.71 -14.46 -1.41
N GLY A 528 13.82 -13.56 -1.82
CA GLY A 528 14.18 -12.23 -2.35
C GLY A 528 14.40 -12.19 -3.86
N GLN A 529 14.56 -13.32 -4.56
CA GLN A 529 14.59 -13.30 -6.02
C GLN A 529 13.18 -13.22 -6.62
N TYR A 530 13.07 -12.52 -7.76
CA TYR A 530 11.90 -12.53 -8.61
C TYR A 530 12.31 -12.73 -10.08
N ARG A 531 11.37 -13.21 -10.91
CA ARG A 531 11.50 -13.24 -12.37
C ARG A 531 10.17 -12.93 -13.04
N ARG A 532 10.21 -12.49 -14.29
CA ARG A 532 9.01 -12.33 -15.13
C ARG A 532 8.59 -13.69 -15.71
N VAL A 533 7.29 -13.95 -15.73
CA VAL A 533 6.69 -15.18 -16.27
C VAL A 533 6.67 -15.13 -17.80
N VAL A 534 7.21 -16.16 -18.44
CA VAL A 534 7.20 -16.39 -19.90
C VAL A 534 6.06 -17.31 -20.32
N SER A 535 5.70 -18.29 -19.49
CA SER A 535 4.50 -19.12 -19.69
C SER A 535 4.14 -19.86 -18.40
N ALA A 536 2.86 -20.20 -18.21
CA ALA A 536 2.38 -21.05 -17.13
C ALA A 536 1.42 -22.11 -17.69
N ASN A 537 1.76 -23.39 -17.53
CA ASN A 537 1.00 -24.53 -18.05
C ASN A 537 0.97 -25.66 -17.02
N GLY A 538 -0.22 -25.99 -16.50
CA GLY A 538 -0.36 -26.91 -15.36
C GLY A 538 0.55 -26.46 -14.21
N HIS A 539 1.29 -27.38 -13.61
CA HIS A 539 2.26 -27.07 -12.54
C HIS A 539 3.51 -26.29 -13.01
N ASN A 540 3.80 -26.20 -14.31
CA ASN A 540 5.07 -25.65 -14.79
C ASN A 540 4.95 -24.17 -15.15
N VAL A 541 5.82 -23.36 -14.55
CA VAL A 541 6.01 -21.94 -14.87
C VAL A 541 7.41 -21.75 -15.45
N VAL A 542 7.49 -21.17 -16.65
CA VAL A 542 8.76 -20.77 -17.28
C VAL A 542 8.99 -19.29 -17.00
N VAL A 543 10.20 -18.95 -16.58
CA VAL A 543 10.63 -17.58 -16.29
C VAL A 543 11.71 -17.08 -17.25
N GLU A 544 11.89 -15.76 -17.35
CA GLU A 544 12.71 -15.10 -18.38
C GLU A 544 14.22 -15.43 -18.35
N TYR A 545 14.80 -15.73 -17.18
CA TYR A 545 16.20 -16.17 -17.05
C TYR A 545 16.42 -17.00 -15.78
N PRO A 546 17.48 -17.85 -15.73
CA PRO A 546 17.74 -18.71 -14.60
C PRO A 546 17.87 -17.98 -13.25
N TRP A 547 17.61 -18.73 -12.19
CA TRP A 547 17.82 -18.26 -10.82
C TRP A 547 19.31 -18.19 -10.48
N GLN A 548 19.72 -17.20 -9.69
CA GLN A 548 21.07 -17.19 -9.11
C GLN A 548 21.17 -18.28 -8.03
N VAL A 549 20.10 -18.43 -7.24
CA VAL A 549 19.89 -19.57 -6.33
C VAL A 549 18.57 -20.24 -6.68
N ASN A 550 18.61 -21.49 -7.14
CA ASN A 550 17.38 -22.21 -7.52
C ASN A 550 16.46 -22.42 -6.31
N PRO A 551 15.15 -22.11 -6.42
CA PRO A 551 14.18 -22.49 -5.42
C PRO A 551 14.04 -24.02 -5.34
N ASP A 552 13.63 -24.51 -4.18
CA ASP A 552 13.36 -25.93 -3.94
C ASP A 552 12.12 -26.12 -3.07
N THR A 553 11.93 -27.31 -2.50
CA THR A 553 10.76 -27.66 -1.69
C THR A 553 10.63 -26.83 -0.40
N THR A 554 11.69 -26.15 0.02
CA THR A 554 11.62 -25.20 1.13
C THR A 554 10.99 -23.87 0.72
N SER A 555 11.08 -23.51 -0.57
CA SER A 555 10.68 -22.20 -1.09
C SER A 555 9.15 -22.02 -1.12
N THR A 556 8.70 -20.87 -0.62
CA THR A 556 7.32 -20.37 -0.79
C THR A 556 7.33 -19.29 -1.85
N VAL A 557 6.48 -19.41 -2.88
CA VAL A 557 6.41 -18.47 -4.00
C VAL A 557 5.02 -17.89 -4.18
N THR A 558 4.94 -16.75 -4.85
CA THR A 558 3.70 -16.24 -5.41
C THR A 558 3.86 -15.85 -6.88
N VAL A 559 2.79 -16.05 -7.65
CA VAL A 559 2.65 -15.55 -9.02
C VAL A 559 1.53 -14.52 -9.03
N CYS A 560 1.85 -13.26 -9.31
CA CYS A 560 0.90 -12.15 -9.31
C CYS A 560 1.26 -11.07 -10.33
N ALA A 561 0.35 -10.10 -10.52
CA ALA A 561 0.62 -8.95 -11.39
C ALA A 561 1.91 -8.23 -10.96
N TYR A 562 2.61 -7.62 -11.90
CA TYR A 562 3.89 -6.96 -11.66
C TYR A 562 3.79 -5.45 -11.83
N GLN A 563 4.19 -4.71 -10.81
CA GLN A 563 4.36 -3.27 -10.89
C GLN A 563 5.79 -2.93 -10.52
N GLY A 564 6.59 -2.53 -11.51
CA GLY A 564 8.03 -2.48 -11.30
C GLY A 564 8.76 -1.33 -11.98
N ARG A 565 9.82 -0.87 -11.30
CA ARG A 565 10.79 0.12 -11.79
C ARG A 565 10.09 1.41 -12.25
N CYS A 566 9.38 2.03 -11.31
CA CYS A 566 8.76 3.33 -11.49
C CYS A 566 9.53 4.40 -10.69
N LEU A 567 9.58 5.62 -11.24
CA LEU A 567 10.28 6.76 -10.68
C LEU A 567 9.25 7.83 -10.31
N PHE A 568 9.21 8.24 -9.04
CA PHE A 568 8.35 9.30 -8.51
C PHE A 568 9.22 10.46 -8.04
N ILE A 569 9.44 11.45 -8.90
CA ILE A 569 10.51 12.42 -8.72
C ILE A 569 9.97 13.84 -8.60
N GLY A 570 10.20 14.50 -7.46
CA GLY A 570 9.96 15.94 -7.33
C GLY A 570 8.50 16.37 -7.48
N ASN A 571 7.54 15.54 -7.08
CA ASN A 571 6.11 15.89 -7.13
C ASN A 571 5.68 16.65 -5.86
N ASP A 572 4.63 17.46 -5.96
CA ASP A 572 4.03 18.20 -4.85
C ASP A 572 2.57 17.75 -4.63
N PHE A 573 2.26 17.32 -3.41
CA PHE A 573 0.96 16.82 -3.01
C PHE A 573 0.39 17.68 -1.88
N THR A 574 -0.82 18.19 -2.10
CA THR A 574 -1.51 19.03 -1.12
C THR A 574 -2.97 18.62 -0.95
N ASP A 575 -3.45 18.55 0.29
CA ASP A 575 -4.86 18.28 0.63
C ASP A 575 -5.38 16.93 0.09
N ALA A 576 -4.79 15.84 0.59
CA ALA A 576 -5.11 14.46 0.19
C ALA A 576 -5.15 13.52 1.40
N GLY A 577 -5.65 12.30 1.21
CA GLY A 577 -5.52 11.18 2.13
C GLY A 577 -4.09 10.66 2.08
N ALA A 578 -3.72 9.89 1.06
CA ALA A 578 -2.32 9.52 0.79
C ALA A 578 -1.71 10.40 -0.33
N ALA A 579 -0.48 10.90 -0.13
CA ALA A 579 0.25 11.58 -1.20
C ALA A 579 0.75 10.58 -2.25
N LEU A 580 1.51 9.58 -1.81
CA LEU A 580 1.91 8.40 -2.59
C LEU A 580 1.67 7.16 -1.76
N GLN A 581 0.97 6.18 -2.31
CA GLN A 581 0.86 4.87 -1.68
C GLN A 581 1.05 3.73 -2.68
N PHE A 582 1.70 2.66 -2.23
CA PHE A 582 1.88 1.45 -3.01
C PHE A 582 1.03 0.32 -2.47
N TYR A 583 -0.19 0.23 -3.00
CA TYR A 583 -1.25 -0.67 -2.55
C TYR A 583 -1.11 -2.07 -3.19
N GLY A 584 -0.49 -3.01 -2.49
CA GLY A 584 -0.35 -4.39 -2.96
C GLY A 584 0.99 -4.69 -3.63
N ASN A 585 1.11 -4.53 -4.94
CA ASN A 585 2.34 -4.88 -5.66
C ASN A 585 3.16 -3.64 -6.03
N ALA A 586 4.44 -3.62 -5.64
CA ALA A 586 5.43 -2.63 -6.09
C ALA A 586 6.85 -3.20 -6.00
N LEU A 587 7.69 -2.92 -6.98
CA LEU A 587 9.03 -3.47 -7.09
C LEU A 587 10.02 -2.44 -7.61
N GLU A 588 11.14 -2.24 -6.90
CA GLU A 588 12.20 -1.31 -7.32
C GLU A 588 11.68 0.12 -7.63
N HIS A 589 10.65 0.59 -6.93
CA HIS A 589 10.22 1.98 -7.08
C HIS A 589 11.17 2.92 -6.31
N ILE A 590 11.47 4.07 -6.90
CA ILE A 590 12.25 5.12 -6.27
C ILE A 590 11.41 6.38 -6.19
N CYS A 591 11.22 6.86 -4.97
CA CYS A 591 10.49 8.07 -4.64
C CYS A 591 11.48 9.08 -4.09
N SER A 592 11.78 10.12 -4.86
CA SER A 592 12.79 11.10 -4.48
C SER A 592 12.37 12.55 -4.64
N GLY A 593 12.64 13.36 -3.62
CA GLY A 593 12.41 14.81 -3.66
C GLY A 593 10.93 15.22 -3.66
N ASN A 594 10.00 14.33 -3.30
CA ASN A 594 8.58 14.65 -3.28
C ASN A 594 8.19 15.45 -2.03
N ARG A 595 7.15 16.27 -2.15
CA ARG A 595 6.64 17.13 -1.08
C ARG A 595 5.20 16.80 -0.73
N SER A 596 4.90 16.81 0.57
CA SER A 596 3.59 16.46 1.11
C SER A 596 3.13 17.51 2.13
N THR A 597 1.95 18.08 1.90
CA THR A 597 1.35 19.11 2.77
C THR A 597 -0.11 18.76 3.06
N ARG A 598 -0.50 18.58 4.33
CA ARG A 598 -1.85 18.16 4.73
C ARG A 598 -2.30 16.88 4.02
N THR A 599 -1.40 15.90 4.02
CA THR A 599 -1.70 14.54 3.60
C THR A 599 -1.19 13.56 4.66
N ALA A 600 -1.57 12.28 4.57
CA ALA A 600 -1.06 11.23 5.45
C ALA A 600 0.40 10.85 5.16
N GLY A 601 1.02 11.39 4.11
CA GLY A 601 2.42 11.09 3.76
C GLY A 601 2.55 10.00 2.71
N PHE A 602 3.55 9.15 2.89
CA PHE A 602 4.09 8.27 1.86
C PHE A 602 4.13 6.83 2.34
N HIS A 603 3.42 5.91 1.67
CA HIS A 603 3.23 4.55 2.17
C HIS A 603 3.61 3.47 1.17
N ASN A 604 4.13 2.35 1.65
CA ASN A 604 4.25 1.14 0.86
C ASN A 604 3.82 -0.07 1.68
N PHE A 605 3.08 -0.99 1.04
CA PHE A 605 2.65 -2.19 1.74
C PHE A 605 2.31 -3.36 0.82
N GLY A 606 3.03 -4.47 1.05
CA GLY A 606 2.67 -5.76 0.48
C GLY A 606 1.46 -6.33 1.20
N MET A 607 0.53 -6.91 0.47
CA MET A 607 -0.70 -7.44 1.05
C MET A 607 -1.32 -8.56 0.23
N GLN A 608 -2.35 -9.19 0.78
CA GLN A 608 -3.31 -9.89 -0.06
C GLN A 608 -4.27 -8.86 -0.68
N TYR A 609 -4.28 -8.77 -2.00
CA TYR A 609 -5.26 -7.96 -2.72
C TYR A 609 -5.95 -8.79 -3.79
N SER A 610 -7.28 -8.70 -3.81
CA SER A 610 -8.12 -9.65 -4.55
C SER A 610 -7.74 -11.10 -4.16
N ASN A 611 -7.54 -11.98 -5.13
CA ASN A 611 -7.16 -13.37 -4.93
C ASN A 611 -5.63 -13.61 -4.91
N GLY A 612 -4.80 -12.57 -4.87
CA GLY A 612 -3.34 -12.67 -5.00
C GLY A 612 -2.57 -12.19 -3.77
N ILE A 613 -1.45 -12.86 -3.49
CA ILE A 613 -0.43 -12.39 -2.54
C ILE A 613 0.55 -11.51 -3.30
N GLN A 614 0.71 -10.27 -2.87
CA GLN A 614 1.40 -9.26 -3.66
C GLN A 614 2.47 -8.57 -2.81
N PRO A 615 3.76 -8.70 -3.21
CA PRO A 615 4.85 -8.13 -2.45
C PRO A 615 5.19 -6.68 -2.82
N ASN A 616 5.80 -5.97 -1.86
CA ASN A 616 6.40 -4.64 -1.99
C ASN A 616 7.92 -4.72 -1.72
N TRP A 617 8.74 -4.77 -2.76
CA TRP A 617 10.17 -5.09 -2.61
C TRP A 617 11.09 -4.01 -3.19
N TYR A 618 12.23 -3.77 -2.54
CA TYR A 618 13.32 -2.93 -3.05
C TYR A 618 12.94 -1.46 -3.24
N LEU A 619 12.13 -0.92 -2.33
CA LEU A 619 11.58 0.44 -2.43
C LEU A 619 12.48 1.45 -1.75
N GLN A 620 12.58 2.66 -2.31
CA GLN A 620 13.44 3.72 -1.75
C GLN A 620 12.69 5.06 -1.64
N TRP A 621 12.57 5.56 -0.41
CA TRP A 621 12.09 6.89 -0.04
C TRP A 621 13.28 7.79 0.29
N LEU A 622 13.69 8.61 -0.68
CA LEU A 622 14.92 9.39 -0.63
C LEU A 622 14.63 10.89 -0.68
N ASP A 623 15.16 11.68 0.25
CA ASP A 623 15.13 13.15 0.14
C ASP A 623 13.70 13.75 0.02
N ASN A 624 12.66 13.05 0.50
CA ASN A 624 11.29 13.55 0.49
C ASN A 624 11.03 14.46 1.70
N GLU A 625 10.00 15.31 1.59
CA GLU A 625 9.67 16.31 2.59
C GLU A 625 8.18 16.29 2.95
N ILE A 626 7.86 16.17 4.24
CA ILE A 626 6.50 16.38 4.78
C ILE A 626 6.51 17.72 5.50
N LEU A 627 5.77 18.70 4.99
CA LEU A 627 5.77 20.09 5.47
C LEU A 627 4.75 20.34 6.59
N GLU A 628 3.56 19.75 6.46
CA GLU A 628 2.46 19.85 7.42
C GLU A 628 1.82 18.48 7.56
N GLY A 629 2.04 17.82 8.71
CA GLY A 629 1.59 16.46 8.95
C GLY A 629 0.22 16.32 9.62
N ASN A 630 -0.49 17.41 9.89
CA ASN A 630 -1.88 17.31 10.37
C ASN A 630 -2.78 16.76 9.26
N VAL A 631 -3.30 15.55 9.47
CA VAL A 631 -4.22 14.93 8.53
C VAL A 631 -5.55 14.61 9.20
N TYR A 632 -6.64 15.05 8.58
CA TYR A 632 -8.00 14.58 8.84
C TYR A 632 -8.33 13.49 7.82
N ARG A 633 -8.94 12.37 8.22
CA ARG A 633 -9.17 11.18 7.38
C ARG A 633 -7.92 10.78 6.60
N GLY A 634 -6.89 10.39 7.34
CA GLY A 634 -5.59 9.96 6.81
C GLY A 634 -5.33 8.47 7.00
N ASP A 635 -4.07 8.07 6.78
CA ASP A 635 -3.63 6.67 6.65
C ASP A 635 -4.21 5.99 5.39
N HIS A 636 -3.93 4.70 5.17
CA HIS A 636 -4.56 3.94 4.09
C HIS A 636 -6.09 3.93 4.23
N ASP A 637 -6.83 3.95 3.12
CA ASP A 637 -8.30 3.79 3.08
C ASP A 637 -9.09 4.72 4.04
N ASN A 638 -8.57 5.92 4.32
CA ASN A 638 -9.11 6.84 5.34
C ASN A 638 -9.29 6.24 6.74
N TRP A 639 -8.49 5.22 7.09
CA TRP A 639 -8.67 4.44 8.32
C TRP A 639 -8.61 5.29 9.60
N ARG A 640 -7.78 6.34 9.62
CA ARG A 640 -7.66 7.25 10.77
C ARG A 640 -8.48 8.50 10.58
N LEU A 641 -9.45 8.74 11.46
CA LEU A 641 -10.26 9.96 11.46
C LEU A 641 -9.42 11.25 11.54
N SER A 642 -8.36 11.24 12.35
CA SER A 642 -7.38 12.31 12.45
C SER A 642 -6.07 11.71 12.93
N GLY A 643 -4.95 12.23 12.47
CA GLY A 643 -3.62 11.75 12.88
C GLY A 643 -2.48 12.57 12.33
N GLU A 644 -1.29 12.01 12.49
CA GLU A 644 -0.03 12.53 11.96
C GLU A 644 0.32 11.86 10.63
N ALA A 645 0.91 12.63 9.73
CA ALA A 645 1.48 12.13 8.49
C ALA A 645 2.71 11.27 8.77
N HIS A 646 3.02 10.35 7.88
CA HIS A 646 4.18 9.50 8.09
C HIS A 646 4.76 8.94 6.80
N ILE A 647 6.01 8.48 6.90
CA ILE A 647 6.55 7.50 5.96
C ILE A 647 6.27 6.12 6.53
N GLY A 648 5.37 5.39 5.87
CA GLY A 648 4.83 4.11 6.33
C GLY A 648 5.37 2.94 5.53
N VAL A 649 6.02 1.99 6.21
CA VAL A 649 6.52 0.76 5.61
C VAL A 649 5.77 -0.41 6.24
N TYR A 650 4.69 -0.84 5.57
CA TYR A 650 3.76 -1.83 6.11
C TYR A 650 3.72 -3.15 5.37
N ALA A 651 2.98 -4.11 5.93
CA ALA A 651 2.59 -5.35 5.28
C ALA A 651 1.28 -5.87 5.88
N PHE A 652 0.30 -6.20 5.06
CA PHE A 652 -1.04 -6.66 5.48
C PHE A 652 -1.30 -8.11 5.02
N PRO A 653 -0.87 -9.12 5.81
CA PRO A 653 -1.03 -10.53 5.46
C PRO A 653 -2.49 -10.99 5.52
N PRO A 654 -2.89 -12.11 4.89
CA PRO A 654 -4.28 -12.60 4.91
C PRO A 654 -4.87 -12.84 6.31
N ASN A 655 -4.01 -13.22 7.25
CA ASN A 655 -4.40 -13.70 8.57
C ASN A 655 -3.22 -13.62 9.55
N SER A 656 -3.50 -13.90 10.83
CA SER A 656 -2.51 -13.84 11.91
C SER A 656 -1.44 -14.92 11.90
N ASN A 657 -1.68 -16.06 11.24
CA ASN A 657 -0.75 -17.21 11.21
C ASN A 657 0.16 -17.19 9.98
N TRP A 658 0.53 -15.98 9.55
CA TRP A 658 1.42 -15.75 8.42
C TRP A 658 2.88 -15.67 8.88
N ASP A 659 3.83 -16.09 8.05
CA ASP A 659 5.28 -15.98 8.36
C ASP A 659 6.15 -15.57 7.16
N CYS A 660 5.57 -15.41 5.96
CA CYS A 660 6.34 -14.96 4.81
C CYS A 660 6.47 -13.43 4.76
N PRO A 661 7.62 -12.84 4.40
CA PRO A 661 7.72 -11.41 4.22
C PRO A 661 6.93 -10.97 2.98
N LEU A 662 6.08 -9.95 3.16
CA LEU A 662 5.36 -9.29 2.05
C LEU A 662 6.07 -8.00 1.63
N THR A 663 6.76 -7.35 2.58
CA THR A 663 7.59 -6.18 2.30
C THR A 663 9.04 -6.52 2.60
N LEU A 664 9.94 -6.28 1.65
CA LEU A 664 11.36 -6.65 1.75
C LEU A 664 12.25 -5.54 1.20
N GLY A 665 13.25 -5.12 1.98
CA GLY A 665 14.30 -4.24 1.49
C GLY A 665 13.81 -2.82 1.19
N THR A 666 13.36 -2.09 2.21
CA THR A 666 12.94 -0.68 2.06
C THR A 666 13.99 0.28 2.62
N VAL A 667 14.32 1.33 1.87
CA VAL A 667 15.23 2.41 2.32
C VAL A 667 14.42 3.68 2.57
N VAL A 668 14.54 4.25 3.75
CA VAL A 668 13.99 5.55 4.14
C VAL A 668 15.16 6.43 4.53
N ARG A 669 15.63 7.27 3.61
CA ARG A 669 16.87 8.02 3.79
C ARG A 669 16.76 9.50 3.45
N ARG A 670 17.39 10.36 4.27
CA ARG A 670 17.52 11.82 4.04
C ARG A 670 16.18 12.56 3.90
N ASN A 671 15.09 11.99 4.42
CA ASN A 671 13.79 12.64 4.39
C ASN A 671 13.71 13.70 5.51
N GLN A 672 12.92 14.73 5.28
CA GLN A 672 12.62 15.81 6.23
C GLN A 672 11.15 15.77 6.61
N LEU A 673 10.85 15.50 7.88
CA LEU A 673 9.49 15.38 8.39
C LEU A 673 9.26 16.50 9.40
N HIS A 674 8.43 17.46 9.01
CA HIS A 674 8.09 18.64 9.81
C HIS A 674 6.69 18.48 10.39
N ASN A 675 6.48 18.99 11.60
CA ASN A 675 5.18 19.26 12.23
C ASN A 675 4.19 18.09 12.17
N ASN A 676 4.08 17.33 13.26
CA ASN A 676 3.14 16.21 13.41
C ASN A 676 3.34 15.14 12.33
N ALA A 677 4.60 14.72 12.17
CA ALA A 677 4.99 13.70 11.22
C ALA A 677 6.07 12.75 11.77
N HIS A 678 5.99 11.47 11.40
CA HIS A 678 6.89 10.43 11.91
C HIS A 678 7.18 9.31 10.88
N ILE A 679 7.99 8.32 11.26
CA ILE A 679 8.23 7.12 10.45
C ILE A 679 7.60 5.92 11.17
N MET A 680 6.86 5.09 10.44
CA MET A 680 6.13 3.95 10.98
C MET A 680 6.50 2.66 10.24
N LEU A 681 6.95 1.65 10.97
CA LEU A 681 7.44 0.38 10.39
C LEU A 681 6.69 -0.83 10.96
N GLY A 682 6.29 -1.77 10.11
CA GLY A 682 5.65 -3.02 10.50
C GLY A 682 4.15 -3.00 10.25
N CYS A 683 3.31 -3.62 11.06
CA CYS A 683 1.86 -3.58 10.86
C CYS A 683 1.10 -3.89 12.15
N GLU A 684 0.00 -3.17 12.35
CA GLU A 684 -1.03 -3.48 13.33
C GLU A 684 -2.20 -4.23 12.69
N TRP A 685 -2.25 -5.55 12.87
CA TRP A 685 -3.37 -6.33 12.33
C TRP A 685 -4.57 -6.31 13.28
N ASN A 686 -5.72 -5.75 12.84
CA ASN A 686 -6.97 -5.66 13.60
C ASN A 686 -6.78 -5.18 15.06
N GLY A 687 -5.97 -4.14 15.27
CA GLY A 687 -5.70 -3.59 16.60
C GLY A 687 -4.79 -4.43 17.50
N GLY A 688 -4.28 -5.58 17.02
CA GLY A 688 -3.55 -6.58 17.83
C GLY A 688 -2.09 -6.79 17.43
N GLY A 689 -1.45 -5.82 16.76
CA GLY A 689 -0.09 -5.97 16.22
C GLY A 689 1.05 -5.94 17.25
N PHE A 690 0.77 -5.49 18.47
CA PHE A 690 1.80 -5.28 19.51
C PHE A 690 2.51 -6.58 19.95
N GLU A 691 1.84 -7.73 19.93
CA GLU A 691 2.40 -9.03 20.38
C GLU A 691 2.88 -9.94 19.25
N ARG A 692 2.68 -9.56 17.99
CA ARG A 692 2.91 -10.46 16.86
C ARG A 692 4.38 -10.41 16.42
N ALA A 693 5.05 -11.56 16.45
CA ALA A 693 6.43 -11.73 16.00
C ALA A 693 6.54 -12.19 14.52
N GLY A 694 5.48 -12.04 13.73
CA GLY A 694 5.47 -12.45 12.33
C GLY A 694 6.34 -11.52 11.47
N ARG A 695 7.20 -12.08 10.63
CA ARG A 695 8.21 -11.33 9.84
C ARG A 695 7.63 -10.72 8.57
N TYR A 696 6.57 -9.91 8.69
CA TYR A 696 5.81 -9.40 7.54
C TYR A 696 6.57 -8.32 6.77
N VAL A 697 7.27 -7.46 7.51
CA VAL A 697 8.18 -6.44 6.98
C VAL A 697 9.61 -6.86 7.33
N ARG A 698 10.44 -7.09 6.32
CA ARG A 698 11.84 -7.45 6.49
C ARG A 698 12.76 -6.41 5.88
N ASP A 699 13.86 -6.16 6.59
CA ASP A 699 15.01 -5.42 6.10
C ASP A 699 14.66 -3.98 5.69
N VAL A 700 14.65 -3.11 6.70
CA VAL A 700 14.39 -1.67 6.53
C VAL A 700 15.59 -0.87 7.00
N LEU A 701 16.06 0.05 6.16
CA LEU A 701 17.11 1.01 6.50
C LEU A 701 16.49 2.39 6.70
N VAL A 702 16.50 2.92 7.92
CA VAL A 702 16.05 4.28 8.24
C VAL A 702 17.26 5.12 8.62
N GLU A 703 17.72 5.96 7.70
CA GLU A 703 19.01 6.61 7.83
C GLU A 703 19.00 8.11 7.50
N ASN A 704 19.66 8.91 8.34
CA ASN A 704 19.88 10.35 8.10
C ASN A 704 18.60 11.15 7.85
N ASN A 705 17.46 10.74 8.40
CA ASN A 705 16.22 11.51 8.33
C ASN A 705 16.22 12.59 9.43
N ALA A 706 15.56 13.71 9.18
CA ALA A 706 15.35 14.75 10.17
C ALA A 706 13.85 14.83 10.50
N ILE A 707 13.49 14.71 11.77
CA ILE A 707 12.10 14.76 12.24
C ILE A 707 11.97 15.88 13.27
N SER A 708 10.97 16.75 13.11
CA SER A 708 10.78 17.89 13.99
C SER A 708 9.33 18.18 14.35
N ASN A 709 9.12 18.69 15.57
CA ASN A 709 7.81 19.12 16.11
C ASN A 709 6.76 18.01 16.02
N SER A 710 7.00 16.87 16.65
CA SER A 710 6.12 15.70 16.59
C SER A 710 6.07 14.99 17.95
N ASP A 711 4.97 14.33 18.28
CA ASP A 711 4.94 13.50 19.49
C ASP A 711 5.81 12.25 19.32
N LEU A 712 5.92 11.75 18.09
CA LEU A 712 6.61 10.53 17.73
C LEU A 712 7.66 10.77 16.65
N GLY A 713 8.81 10.11 16.75
CA GLY A 713 9.87 10.14 15.75
C GLY A 713 9.81 8.92 14.83
N ILE A 714 10.27 7.77 15.34
CA ILE A 714 10.25 6.49 14.63
C ILE A 714 9.52 5.47 15.50
N PHE A 715 8.50 4.83 14.93
CA PHE A 715 7.77 3.75 15.58
C PHE A 715 7.94 2.43 14.84
N THR A 716 8.20 1.37 15.60
CA THR A 716 8.36 0.02 15.04
C THR A 716 7.44 -0.98 15.72
N TYR A 717 6.56 -1.62 14.94
CA TYR A 717 5.82 -2.80 15.37
C TYR A 717 6.75 -4.03 15.43
N ALA A 718 6.38 -5.00 16.27
CA ALA A 718 7.12 -6.27 16.41
C ALA A 718 7.18 -7.11 15.12
N THR A 719 6.35 -6.77 14.12
CA THR A 719 6.31 -7.39 12.80
C THR A 719 7.34 -6.85 11.81
N ALA A 720 8.11 -5.82 12.20
CA ALA A 720 9.25 -5.29 11.44
C ALA A 720 10.56 -5.91 11.92
N HIS A 721 11.24 -6.63 11.04
CA HIS A 721 12.50 -7.33 11.35
C HIS A 721 13.65 -6.83 10.48
N GLY A 722 14.88 -6.93 10.99
CA GLY A 722 16.06 -6.43 10.27
C GLY A 722 16.02 -4.91 10.07
N VAL A 723 15.46 -4.17 11.03
CA VAL A 723 15.47 -2.70 10.98
C VAL A 723 16.85 -2.19 11.41
N LEU A 724 17.40 -1.24 10.65
CA LEU A 724 18.61 -0.50 11.01
C LEU A 724 18.30 0.99 11.05
N LEU A 725 18.43 1.59 12.23
CA LEU A 725 18.28 3.03 12.45
C LEU A 725 19.67 3.67 12.57
N ARG A 726 19.97 4.71 11.79
CA ARG A 726 21.29 5.35 11.83
C ARG A 726 21.26 6.83 11.47
N GLY A 727 21.92 7.68 12.27
CA GLY A 727 22.11 9.10 11.92
C GLY A 727 20.82 9.94 11.84
N ASN A 728 19.67 9.41 12.28
CA ASN A 728 18.42 10.17 12.32
C ASN A 728 18.49 11.26 13.39
N GLN A 729 17.94 12.43 13.08
CA GLN A 729 17.97 13.62 13.90
C GLN A 729 16.56 13.98 14.34
N PHE A 730 16.41 14.36 15.61
CA PHE A 730 15.14 14.70 16.21
C PHE A 730 15.21 16.07 16.86
N HIS A 731 14.28 16.95 16.52
CA HIS A 731 14.19 18.29 17.08
C HIS A 731 12.78 18.55 17.62
N ASN A 732 12.64 18.77 18.92
CA ASN A 732 11.32 18.91 19.56
C ASN A 732 10.41 17.70 19.26
N VAL A 733 10.91 16.49 19.59
CA VAL A 733 10.18 15.23 19.42
C VAL A 733 10.06 14.54 20.77
N THR A 734 8.83 14.26 21.23
CA THR A 734 8.57 13.73 22.57
C THR A 734 9.12 12.33 22.74
N GLN A 735 8.86 11.45 21.77
CA GLN A 735 9.36 10.07 21.73
C GLN A 735 10.15 9.82 20.44
N PRO A 736 11.48 10.06 20.44
CA PRO A 736 12.31 9.94 19.23
C PRO A 736 12.26 8.55 18.59
N VAL A 737 12.30 7.49 19.40
CA VAL A 737 12.18 6.10 18.94
C VAL A 737 11.30 5.36 19.93
N LEU A 738 10.28 4.67 19.44
CA LEU A 738 9.36 3.87 20.23
C LEU A 738 9.12 2.52 19.57
N GLU A 739 9.23 1.45 20.34
CA GLU A 739 8.95 0.10 19.85
C GLU A 739 7.66 -0.42 20.48
N ALA A 740 6.77 -1.00 19.67
CA ALA A 740 5.52 -1.59 20.14
C ALA A 740 5.75 -2.63 21.25
N ALA A 741 6.84 -3.39 21.16
CA ALA A 741 7.22 -4.39 22.16
C ALA A 741 7.54 -3.75 23.53
N THR A 742 8.07 -2.53 23.54
CA THR A 742 8.35 -1.80 24.79
C THR A 742 7.06 -1.37 25.46
N LEU A 743 6.12 -0.79 24.71
CA LEU A 743 4.80 -0.42 25.21
C LEU A 743 4.05 -1.63 25.77
N MET A 744 4.05 -2.75 25.03
CA MET A 744 3.40 -3.98 25.47
C MET A 744 4.02 -4.53 26.76
N LYS A 745 5.36 -4.47 26.88
CA LYS A 745 6.04 -4.90 28.10
C LYS A 745 5.69 -4.04 29.30
N GLU A 746 5.65 -2.72 29.15
CA GLU A 746 5.26 -1.79 30.23
C GLU A 746 3.81 -2.03 30.66
N ASP A 747 2.93 -2.26 29.70
CA ASP A 747 1.53 -2.59 29.92
C ASP A 747 1.34 -3.96 30.60
N ASP A 748 2.12 -4.97 30.21
CA ASP A 748 2.12 -6.28 30.87
C ASP A 748 2.71 -6.21 32.28
N GLU A 749 3.79 -5.46 32.50
CA GLU A 749 4.33 -5.20 33.84
C GLU A 749 3.30 -4.50 34.74
N ARG A 750 2.50 -3.58 34.18
CA ARG A 750 1.39 -2.95 34.89
C ARG A 750 0.28 -3.96 35.20
N ARG A 751 -0.07 -4.85 34.27
CA ARG A 751 -1.01 -5.96 34.50
C ARG A 751 -0.55 -6.89 35.62
N LEU A 752 0.73 -7.28 35.59
CA LEU A 752 1.34 -8.20 36.57
C LEU A 752 1.29 -7.64 38.00
N LYS A 753 1.32 -6.31 38.19
CA LYS A 753 1.21 -5.68 39.52
C LYS A 753 -0.11 -5.98 40.23
N TYR A 754 -1.19 -6.27 39.50
CA TYR A 754 -2.51 -6.53 40.06
C TYR A 754 -2.76 -8.01 40.39
N LEU A 755 -2.02 -8.94 39.76
CA LEU A 755 -2.26 -10.37 39.91
C LEU A 755 -2.17 -10.81 41.39
N GLY A 756 -3.18 -11.54 41.84
CA GLY A 756 -3.22 -12.12 43.20
C GLY A 756 -3.42 -11.11 44.33
N LYS A 757 -3.63 -9.81 44.06
CA LYS A 757 -3.84 -8.81 45.11
C LYS A 757 -5.20 -9.01 45.79
N PRO A 758 -5.28 -8.82 47.13
CA PRO A 758 -6.54 -9.01 47.86
C PRO A 758 -7.60 -7.96 47.48
N GLU A 759 -7.17 -6.73 47.21
CA GLU A 759 -8.04 -5.60 46.84
C GLU A 759 -8.45 -5.63 45.36
N PRO A 760 -9.58 -4.99 44.97
CA PRO A 760 -9.97 -4.87 43.58
C PRO A 760 -8.94 -4.06 42.76
N MET A 761 -8.73 -4.44 41.50
CA MET A 761 -7.90 -3.68 40.57
C MET A 761 -8.63 -2.44 40.02
N ALA A 762 -9.96 -2.47 39.92
CA ALA A 762 -10.78 -1.37 39.42
C ALA A 762 -12.14 -1.38 40.12
N VAL A 763 -12.65 -0.19 40.45
CA VAL A 763 -13.98 -0.01 41.07
C VAL A 763 -14.68 1.21 40.48
N TRP A 764 -15.89 1.00 39.94
CA TRP A 764 -16.78 2.07 39.51
C TRP A 764 -18.05 2.04 40.35
N ASP A 765 -18.11 2.95 41.34
CA ASP A 765 -19.24 3.13 42.26
C ASP A 765 -20.25 4.20 41.79
N PHE A 766 -19.96 4.89 40.68
CA PHE A 766 -20.76 5.99 40.12
C PHE A 766 -21.00 7.19 41.07
N ASP A 767 -20.41 7.20 42.27
CA ASP A 767 -20.41 8.32 43.22
C ASP A 767 -19.35 9.37 42.87
N LYS A 768 -18.30 8.97 42.14
CA LYS A 768 -17.34 9.90 41.52
C LYS A 768 -17.45 9.86 40.01
N VAL A 769 -17.75 11.02 39.43
CA VAL A 769 -17.92 11.20 37.98
C VAL A 769 -17.35 12.52 37.51
N THR A 770 -17.03 12.60 36.23
CA THR A 770 -16.74 13.87 35.55
C THR A 770 -17.85 14.18 34.57
N ASN A 771 -18.26 15.46 34.50
CA ASN A 771 -19.30 15.92 33.60
C ASN A 771 -18.78 17.03 32.68
N ASP A 772 -19.41 17.20 31.53
CA ASP A 772 -19.20 18.38 30.69
C ASP A 772 -19.87 19.62 31.29
N ALA A 773 -19.68 20.77 30.64
CA ALA A 773 -20.28 22.04 31.08
C ALA A 773 -21.83 22.04 31.07
N LYS A 774 -22.46 21.06 30.41
CA LYS A 774 -23.92 20.89 30.33
C LYS A 774 -24.43 19.86 31.33
N GLY A 775 -23.56 19.27 32.15
CA GLY A 775 -23.91 18.24 33.13
C GLY A 775 -24.02 16.83 32.55
N THR A 776 -23.60 16.61 31.30
CA THR A 776 -23.55 15.27 30.70
C THR A 776 -22.37 14.49 31.26
N LEU A 777 -22.58 13.24 31.63
CA LEU A 777 -21.52 12.35 32.11
C LEU A 777 -20.45 12.16 31.02
N LEU A 778 -19.20 12.53 31.34
CA LEU A 778 -18.02 12.26 30.52
C LEU A 778 -17.34 10.96 30.93
N LYS A 779 -17.11 10.77 32.24
CA LYS A 779 -16.45 9.57 32.77
C LYS A 779 -17.03 9.13 34.11
N ALA A 780 -17.18 7.83 34.29
CA ALA A 780 -17.24 7.20 35.61
C ALA A 780 -15.81 6.99 36.12
N VAL A 781 -15.51 7.52 37.31
CA VAL A 781 -14.15 7.51 37.86
C VAL A 781 -13.86 6.17 38.50
N ASP A 782 -12.67 5.63 38.26
CA ASP A 782 -12.16 4.46 39.00
C ASP A 782 -11.70 4.88 40.40
N VAL A 783 -12.47 4.50 41.42
CA VAL A 783 -12.24 4.97 42.80
C VAL A 783 -11.08 4.27 43.50
N THR A 784 -10.47 3.26 42.88
CA THR A 784 -9.22 2.66 43.37
C THR A 784 -8.02 3.59 43.20
N GLY A 785 -8.12 4.55 42.27
CA GLY A 785 -6.99 5.43 41.91
C GLY A 785 -5.97 4.77 40.97
N ASN A 786 -6.27 3.60 40.41
CA ASN A 786 -5.37 2.89 39.49
C ASN A 786 -5.42 3.41 38.04
N GLY A 787 -6.32 4.37 37.75
CA GLY A 787 -6.37 5.10 36.49
C GLY A 787 -7.30 4.48 35.44
N PHE A 788 -8.21 3.60 35.83
CA PHE A 788 -9.14 2.92 34.91
C PHE A 788 -10.47 3.68 34.72
N ASP A 789 -10.45 5.01 34.61
CA ASP A 789 -11.66 5.80 34.37
C ASP A 789 -12.38 5.33 33.10
N ALA A 790 -13.71 5.14 33.18
CA ALA A 790 -14.52 4.64 32.08
C ALA A 790 -15.25 5.79 31.38
N ASN A 791 -14.95 5.99 30.09
CA ASN A 791 -15.61 7.00 29.26
C ASN A 791 -17.08 6.62 29.06
N ALA A 792 -17.99 7.58 29.21
CA ALA A 792 -19.42 7.36 29.12
C ALA A 792 -19.98 7.76 27.76
N TYR A 793 -20.83 6.90 27.21
CA TYR A 793 -21.55 7.12 25.95
C TYR A 793 -23.04 6.96 26.23
N GLY A 794 -23.74 8.08 26.44
CA GLY A 794 -25.20 8.09 26.68
C GLY A 794 -25.65 7.63 28.07
N VAL A 795 -24.73 7.28 28.97
CA VAL A 795 -25.04 6.86 30.35
C VAL A 795 -25.39 8.08 31.20
N GLN A 796 -26.41 7.95 32.05
CA GLN A 796 -26.83 8.99 32.99
C GLN A 796 -26.57 8.55 34.43
N ILE A 797 -26.52 9.49 35.37
CA ILE A 797 -26.37 9.20 36.81
C ILE A 797 -27.71 9.41 37.52
N VAL A 798 -28.13 8.42 38.29
CA VAL A 798 -29.38 8.42 39.07
C VAL A 798 -29.13 7.90 40.49
N GLU A 799 -30.16 7.90 41.35
CA GLU A 799 -30.09 7.25 42.67
C GLU A 799 -29.87 5.74 42.50
N GLY A 800 -28.86 5.21 43.20
CA GLY A 800 -28.36 3.87 43.03
C GLY A 800 -28.84 2.87 44.06
N MET A 801 -28.23 1.70 44.03
CA MET A 801 -28.34 0.69 45.08
C MET A 801 -27.67 1.22 46.36
N LYS A 802 -26.52 1.88 46.17
CA LYS A 802 -25.78 2.57 47.21
C LYS A 802 -25.21 3.87 46.64
N GLY A 803 -25.71 5.00 47.13
CA GLY A 803 -25.33 6.30 46.56
C GLY A 803 -25.97 6.50 45.19
N ARG A 804 -25.15 6.55 44.13
CA ARG A 804 -25.60 6.79 42.75
C ARG A 804 -25.30 5.59 41.85
N ALA A 805 -26.08 5.43 40.78
CA ALA A 805 -25.90 4.38 39.79
C ALA A 805 -25.86 4.95 38.36
N GLY A 806 -25.23 4.20 37.45
CA GLY A 806 -25.31 4.45 36.02
C GLY A 806 -26.64 3.92 35.45
N LYS A 807 -27.40 4.79 34.78
CA LYS A 807 -28.59 4.42 34.01
C LYS A 807 -28.24 4.21 32.54
N PHE A 808 -28.51 3.01 32.05
CA PHE A 808 -28.28 2.57 30.68
C PHE A 808 -29.62 2.45 29.94
N SER A 809 -29.69 3.07 28.77
CA SER A 809 -30.88 3.29 27.93
C SER A 809 -31.12 2.23 26.85
N GLY A 810 -30.28 1.20 26.75
CA GLY A 810 -30.36 0.20 25.67
C GLY A 810 -29.64 0.61 24.37
N ASP A 811 -28.92 1.73 24.37
CA ASP A 811 -27.98 2.18 23.32
C ASP A 811 -26.72 2.88 23.91
N SER A 812 -26.60 2.86 25.25
CA SER A 812 -25.51 3.48 25.99
C SER A 812 -24.55 2.46 26.59
N HIS A 813 -23.31 2.88 26.84
CA HIS A 813 -22.26 2.03 27.40
C HIS A 813 -21.14 2.86 28.05
N LEU A 814 -20.29 2.19 28.82
CA LEU A 814 -19.00 2.73 29.24
C LEU A 814 -17.85 1.99 28.55
N ARG A 815 -16.72 2.68 28.37
CA ARG A 815 -15.51 2.12 27.77
C ARG A 815 -14.26 2.51 28.56
N VAL A 816 -13.48 1.53 28.97
CA VAL A 816 -12.15 1.73 29.55
C VAL A 816 -11.10 1.60 28.43
N ASN A 817 -10.39 2.68 28.14
CA ASN A 817 -9.40 2.74 27.06
C ASN A 817 -8.02 2.22 27.49
N ASP A 818 -8.03 1.04 28.13
CA ASP A 818 -6.81 0.39 28.60
C ASP A 818 -6.85 -1.11 28.26
N PRO A 819 -6.27 -1.51 27.12
CA PRO A 819 -6.55 -2.81 26.53
C PRO A 819 -5.81 -3.96 27.21
N VAL A 820 -4.63 -3.75 27.79
CA VAL A 820 -3.79 -4.84 28.28
C VAL A 820 -4.16 -5.32 29.70
N PRO A 821 -4.36 -4.45 30.72
CA PRO A 821 -4.47 -4.87 32.12
C PRO A 821 -5.62 -5.84 32.43
N PHE A 822 -6.67 -5.86 31.62
CA PHE A 822 -7.83 -6.73 31.81
C PHE A 822 -7.70 -8.11 31.12
N ASN A 823 -6.57 -8.42 30.47
CA ASN A 823 -6.29 -9.78 29.95
C ASN A 823 -5.87 -10.73 31.09
N LEU A 824 -6.86 -11.29 31.80
CA LEU A 824 -6.65 -12.01 33.06
C LEU A 824 -7.12 -13.48 32.98
N GLN A 825 -6.27 -14.40 33.45
CA GLN A 825 -6.58 -15.83 33.55
C GLN A 825 -7.24 -16.20 34.90
N ASP A 826 -6.88 -15.50 35.96
CA ASP A 826 -7.62 -15.50 37.23
C ASP A 826 -8.29 -14.15 37.37
N VAL A 827 -9.62 -14.15 37.36
CA VAL A 827 -10.38 -12.90 37.42
C VAL A 827 -11.71 -13.11 38.11
N THR A 828 -12.09 -12.13 38.91
CA THR A 828 -13.43 -12.00 39.45
C THR A 828 -14.01 -10.67 39.03
N VAL A 829 -15.23 -10.70 38.51
CA VAL A 829 -16.01 -9.50 38.24
C VAL A 829 -17.28 -9.59 39.06
N LEU A 830 -17.63 -8.49 39.72
CA LEU A 830 -18.88 -8.34 40.45
C LEU A 830 -19.51 -6.99 40.10
N LEU A 831 -20.82 -6.96 39.92
CA LEU A 831 -21.58 -5.72 39.72
C LEU A 831 -23.01 -5.89 40.21
N TRP A 832 -23.62 -4.79 40.65
CA TRP A 832 -25.03 -4.74 40.94
C TRP A 832 -25.80 -4.28 39.71
N ILE A 833 -26.87 -4.99 39.38
CA ILE A 833 -27.73 -4.66 38.24
C ILE A 833 -29.19 -4.60 38.66
N LYS A 834 -29.92 -3.63 38.09
CA LYS A 834 -31.38 -3.54 38.17
C LYS A 834 -31.94 -3.43 36.74
N PRO A 835 -32.12 -4.57 36.06
CA PRO A 835 -32.59 -4.57 34.67
C PRO A 835 -34.02 -4.03 34.58
N GLU A 836 -34.28 -3.15 33.63
CA GLU A 836 -35.65 -2.72 33.28
C GLU A 836 -36.39 -3.82 32.51
N ARG A 837 -35.65 -4.75 31.90
CA ARG A 837 -36.19 -5.92 31.20
C ARG A 837 -35.21 -7.08 31.29
N VAL A 838 -35.72 -8.30 31.30
CA VAL A 838 -34.86 -9.52 31.29
C VAL A 838 -34.96 -10.34 30.02
N LYS A 839 -35.94 -10.04 29.15
CA LYS A 839 -36.14 -10.71 27.86
C LYS A 839 -35.04 -10.35 26.87
N GLY A 840 -34.58 -11.34 26.11
CA GLY A 840 -33.53 -11.19 25.10
C GLY A 840 -32.13 -11.06 25.70
N ARG A 841 -31.13 -10.95 24.83
CA ARG A 841 -29.72 -10.81 25.21
C ARG A 841 -29.38 -9.35 25.50
N GLN A 842 -28.65 -9.11 26.59
CA GLN A 842 -28.11 -7.82 26.97
C GLN A 842 -26.67 -7.97 27.48
N GLY A 843 -25.73 -7.22 26.89
CA GLY A 843 -24.33 -7.23 27.33
C GLY A 843 -24.15 -6.51 28.66
N LEU A 844 -23.61 -7.19 29.67
CA LEU A 844 -23.30 -6.58 30.97
C LEU A 844 -21.85 -6.07 31.01
N LEU A 845 -20.91 -6.93 30.61
CA LEU A 845 -19.48 -6.62 30.54
C LEU A 845 -18.84 -7.46 29.43
N GLY A 846 -17.99 -6.87 28.62
CA GLY A 846 -17.18 -7.60 27.64
C GLY A 846 -15.79 -7.03 27.52
N LYS A 847 -14.78 -7.89 27.43
CA LYS A 847 -13.43 -7.49 27.01
C LYS A 847 -13.33 -7.54 25.48
N ARG A 848 -14.22 -6.82 24.81
CA ARG A 848 -14.27 -6.61 23.36
C ARG A 848 -15.21 -5.47 22.97
N PHE A 849 -14.91 -4.74 21.89
CA PHE A 849 -15.83 -3.79 21.27
C PHE A 849 -16.34 -4.30 19.91
N SER A 850 -15.49 -4.97 19.15
CA SER A 850 -15.80 -5.57 17.85
C SER A 850 -16.12 -7.07 17.97
N GLY A 851 -16.60 -7.70 16.89
CA GLY A 851 -16.86 -9.16 16.83
C GLY A 851 -15.59 -10.02 16.80
N SER A 852 -14.68 -9.82 17.75
CA SER A 852 -13.38 -10.50 17.87
C SER A 852 -13.40 -11.62 18.91
N ALA A 853 -12.26 -12.32 19.03
CA ALA A 853 -11.93 -13.15 20.20
C ALA A 853 -12.08 -12.34 21.49
N ALA A 854 -12.49 -13.00 22.58
CA ALA A 854 -12.82 -12.37 23.84
C ALA A 854 -12.26 -13.17 25.03
N PRO A 855 -11.46 -12.55 25.92
CA PRO A 855 -11.03 -13.16 27.18
C PRO A 855 -12.20 -13.49 28.10
N PHE A 856 -13.27 -12.67 28.07
CA PHE A 856 -14.53 -12.92 28.75
C PHE A 856 -15.63 -11.97 28.24
N VAL A 857 -16.86 -12.48 28.28
CA VAL A 857 -18.11 -11.76 28.08
C VAL A 857 -19.09 -12.26 29.13
N LEU A 858 -19.77 -11.33 29.79
CA LEU A 858 -20.88 -11.58 30.68
C LEU A 858 -22.13 -10.93 30.09
N SER A 859 -23.18 -11.72 29.86
CA SER A 859 -24.46 -11.26 29.33
C SER A 859 -25.62 -11.73 30.20
N LEU A 860 -26.72 -10.98 30.16
CA LEU A 860 -28.04 -11.38 30.64
C LEU A 860 -28.84 -11.89 29.45
N TRP A 861 -29.46 -13.07 29.55
CA TRP A 861 -30.27 -13.63 28.48
C TRP A 861 -31.50 -14.35 29.04
N ASP A 862 -32.68 -13.79 28.77
CA ASP A 862 -33.98 -14.32 29.24
C ASP A 862 -33.99 -14.60 30.76
N GLY A 863 -33.39 -13.68 31.53
CA GLY A 863 -33.24 -13.77 32.99
C GLY A 863 -32.10 -14.67 33.48
N GLY A 864 -31.44 -15.43 32.60
CA GLY A 864 -30.25 -16.22 32.93
C GLY A 864 -28.95 -15.43 32.76
N LEU A 865 -27.90 -15.81 33.49
CA LEU A 865 -26.55 -15.28 33.27
C LEU A 865 -25.82 -16.17 32.26
N GLU A 866 -25.14 -15.54 31.31
CA GLU A 866 -24.33 -16.19 30.30
C GLU A 866 -22.89 -15.72 30.40
N PHE A 867 -21.97 -16.69 30.43
CA PHE A 867 -20.54 -16.45 30.27
C PHE A 867 -20.08 -17.00 28.94
N GLU A 868 -19.26 -16.23 28.22
CA GLU A 868 -18.62 -16.65 26.99
C GLU A 868 -17.15 -16.22 27.00
N ALA A 869 -16.28 -17.02 26.41
CA ALA A 869 -14.91 -16.64 26.13
C ALA A 869 -14.34 -17.53 25.03
N THR A 870 -13.29 -17.03 24.38
CA THR A 870 -12.50 -17.81 23.43
C THR A 870 -11.24 -18.37 24.07
N ASP A 871 -10.79 -19.54 23.64
CA ASP A 871 -9.45 -20.05 23.96
C ASP A 871 -8.35 -19.37 23.13
N GLU A 872 -7.08 -19.68 23.40
CA GLU A 872 -5.92 -19.15 22.67
C GLU A 872 -5.95 -19.42 21.15
N LYS A 873 -6.81 -20.32 20.66
CA LYS A 873 -7.03 -20.59 19.23
C LYS A 873 -8.23 -19.82 18.65
N GLY A 874 -8.85 -18.96 19.44
CA GLY A 874 -10.02 -18.18 19.06
C GLY A 874 -11.34 -18.97 19.05
N GLN A 875 -11.38 -20.18 19.61
CA GLN A 875 -12.61 -21.01 19.67
C GLN A 875 -13.42 -20.67 20.91
N TRP A 876 -14.76 -20.60 20.81
CA TRP A 876 -15.70 -20.27 21.88
C TRP A 876 -15.90 -21.40 22.91
N SER A 877 -14.81 -21.81 23.54
CA SER A 877 -14.71 -23.03 24.33
C SER A 877 -15.38 -22.90 25.71
N PHE A 878 -15.58 -21.68 26.22
CA PHE A 878 -16.03 -21.42 27.58
C PHE A 878 -17.52 -21.14 27.73
N ASN A 879 -18.32 -21.21 26.65
CA ASN A 879 -19.69 -20.72 26.67
C ASN A 879 -20.61 -21.61 27.52
N PHE A 880 -21.40 -21.00 28.40
CA PHE A 880 -22.51 -21.64 29.13
C PHE A 880 -23.48 -20.60 29.71
N ARG A 881 -24.69 -21.04 30.01
CA ARG A 881 -25.78 -20.19 30.52
C ARG A 881 -26.50 -20.86 31.68
N THR A 882 -26.93 -20.07 32.66
CA THR A 882 -27.76 -20.52 33.78
C THR A 882 -29.25 -20.57 33.40
N SER A 883 -30.06 -21.22 34.23
CA SER A 883 -31.50 -20.96 34.23
C SER A 883 -31.79 -19.51 34.66
N ALA A 884 -33.04 -19.05 34.50
CA ALA A 884 -33.42 -17.70 34.89
C ALA A 884 -33.27 -17.48 36.41
N VAL A 885 -32.38 -16.56 36.78
CA VAL A 885 -32.04 -16.22 38.17
C VAL A 885 -32.16 -14.72 38.46
N ILE A 886 -32.26 -13.89 37.41
CA ILE A 886 -32.40 -12.44 37.50
C ILE A 886 -33.86 -12.05 37.32
N LYS A 887 -34.32 -11.12 38.16
CA LYS A 887 -35.68 -10.58 38.11
C LYS A 887 -35.65 -9.13 37.65
N GLU A 888 -36.61 -8.80 36.79
CA GLU A 888 -36.85 -7.46 36.29
C GLU A 888 -37.19 -6.49 37.43
N GLY A 889 -36.66 -5.26 37.36
CA GLY A 889 -36.93 -4.19 38.32
C GLY A 889 -36.35 -4.40 39.72
N GLN A 890 -35.56 -5.45 39.96
CA GLN A 890 -34.94 -5.74 41.26
C GLN A 890 -33.42 -5.60 41.19
N TRP A 891 -32.81 -5.13 42.28
CA TRP A 891 -31.36 -5.15 42.42
C TRP A 891 -30.88 -6.59 42.60
N ASN A 892 -29.91 -6.99 41.77
CA ASN A 892 -29.26 -8.29 41.82
C ASN A 892 -27.74 -8.07 41.81
N CYS A 893 -27.03 -8.69 42.75
CA CYS A 893 -25.58 -8.74 42.74
C CYS A 893 -25.15 -9.91 41.86
N VAL A 894 -24.56 -9.64 40.70
CA VAL A 894 -24.09 -10.68 39.77
C VAL A 894 -22.58 -10.72 39.76
N ALA A 895 -22.02 -11.92 39.66
CA ALA A 895 -20.57 -12.08 39.57
C ALA A 895 -20.19 -13.30 38.73
N PHE A 896 -18.98 -13.26 38.19
CA PHE A 896 -18.31 -14.46 37.72
C PHE A 896 -16.91 -14.56 38.34
N VAL A 897 -16.49 -15.79 38.61
CA VAL A 897 -15.14 -16.14 39.01
C VAL A 897 -14.59 -17.08 37.97
N ALA A 898 -13.54 -16.67 37.27
CA ALA A 898 -12.79 -17.51 36.36
C ALA A 898 -11.43 -17.83 36.98
N GLU A 899 -11.12 -19.11 37.15
CA GLU A 899 -9.88 -19.59 37.74
C GLU A 899 -9.16 -20.51 36.76
N ALA A 900 -7.90 -20.20 36.49
CA ALA A 900 -7.07 -20.92 35.54
C ALA A 900 -6.95 -22.39 35.91
N GLY A 901 -7.27 -23.28 34.96
CA GLY A 901 -7.21 -24.72 35.18
C GLY A 901 -8.38 -25.32 35.97
N LYS A 902 -9.33 -24.51 36.47
CA LYS A 902 -10.52 -24.99 37.19
C LYS A 902 -11.84 -24.61 36.52
N GLY A 903 -11.87 -23.56 35.70
CA GLY A 903 -13.05 -23.17 34.94
C GLY A 903 -13.72 -21.90 35.45
N VAL A 904 -15.01 -21.73 35.16
CA VAL A 904 -15.76 -20.49 35.40
C VAL A 904 -17.02 -20.77 36.21
N THR A 905 -17.24 -19.97 37.25
CA THR A 905 -18.43 -20.04 38.11
C THR A 905 -19.21 -18.73 38.05
N LEU A 906 -20.52 -18.82 37.86
CA LEU A 906 -21.46 -17.70 37.91
C LEU A 906 -22.17 -17.66 39.25
N TYR A 907 -22.35 -16.45 39.77
CA TYR A 907 -23.01 -16.17 41.04
C TYR A 907 -24.14 -15.15 40.87
N CYS A 908 -25.21 -15.32 41.65
CA CYS A 908 -26.28 -14.34 41.81
C CYS A 908 -26.59 -14.20 43.31
N ASN A 909 -26.56 -12.97 43.81
CA ASN A 909 -26.82 -12.62 45.22
C ASN A 909 -25.97 -13.41 46.23
N GLY A 910 -24.72 -13.73 45.86
CA GLY A 910 -23.76 -14.46 46.69
C GLY A 910 -23.79 -15.98 46.52
N GLU A 911 -24.76 -16.53 45.82
CA GLU A 911 -24.93 -17.98 45.64
C GLU A 911 -24.48 -18.45 44.26
N LYS A 912 -23.91 -19.66 44.16
CA LYS A 912 -23.52 -20.27 42.88
C LYS A 912 -24.76 -20.63 42.08
N VAL A 913 -24.83 -20.16 40.84
CA VAL A 913 -25.96 -20.39 39.92
C VAL A 913 -25.56 -21.13 38.64
N GLY A 914 -24.27 -21.24 38.35
CA GLY A 914 -23.75 -22.03 37.24
C GLY A 914 -22.24 -22.25 37.36
N HIS A 915 -21.76 -23.34 36.77
CA HIS A 915 -20.33 -23.65 36.71
C HIS A 915 -20.02 -24.43 35.44
N LYS A 916 -18.83 -24.21 34.89
CA LYS A 916 -18.25 -24.99 33.81
C LYS A 916 -16.78 -25.21 34.10
N ASP A 917 -16.39 -26.49 34.23
CA ASP A 917 -14.99 -26.88 34.32
C ASP A 917 -14.28 -26.56 33.00
N ASP A 918 -13.06 -26.02 33.09
CA ASP A 918 -12.21 -25.83 31.92
C ASP A 918 -10.73 -25.81 32.33
N VAL A 919 -9.88 -26.38 31.48
CA VAL A 919 -8.42 -26.45 31.64
C VAL A 919 -7.68 -25.58 30.63
N LEU A 920 -8.38 -25.03 29.64
CA LEU A 920 -7.84 -24.19 28.59
C LEU A 920 -7.58 -22.78 29.12
N LYS A 921 -6.63 -22.09 28.48
CA LYS A 921 -6.38 -20.67 28.70
C LYS A 921 -7.29 -19.84 27.83
N ARG A 922 -7.80 -18.74 28.38
CA ARG A 922 -8.61 -17.77 27.64
C ARG A 922 -7.72 -16.88 26.78
N ALA A 923 -8.22 -16.47 25.63
CA ALA A 923 -7.49 -15.66 24.66
C ALA A 923 -7.03 -14.33 25.27
N PHE A 924 -5.93 -13.80 24.74
CA PHE A 924 -5.52 -12.40 24.90
C PHE A 924 -6.11 -11.56 23.76
N ASN A 925 -6.49 -10.31 24.02
CA ASN A 925 -6.81 -9.34 22.96
C ASN A 925 -6.47 -7.90 23.33
N MET A 926 -6.44 -7.02 22.32
CA MET A 926 -6.17 -5.58 22.47
C MET A 926 -7.44 -4.71 22.46
N GLU A 927 -8.61 -5.33 22.61
CA GLU A 927 -9.87 -4.59 22.64
C GLU A 927 -10.08 -3.91 23.99
N PRO A 928 -10.89 -2.84 24.08
CA PRO A 928 -11.19 -2.21 25.37
C PRO A 928 -12.07 -3.12 26.27
N LEU A 929 -12.12 -2.80 27.56
CA LEU A 929 -13.18 -3.28 28.44
C LEU A 929 -14.43 -2.41 28.24
N VAL A 930 -15.57 -3.04 28.01
CA VAL A 930 -16.84 -2.38 27.70
C VAL A 930 -17.91 -2.82 28.70
N ILE A 931 -18.59 -1.85 29.30
CA ILE A 931 -19.61 -2.06 30.33
C ILE A 931 -20.98 -1.66 29.76
N GLY A 932 -21.99 -2.51 29.90
CA GLY A 932 -23.35 -2.28 29.39
C GLY A 932 -23.55 -2.55 27.90
N ARG A 933 -22.57 -3.17 27.22
CA ARG A 933 -22.64 -3.51 25.79
C ARG A 933 -21.89 -4.80 25.48
N GLU A 934 -22.40 -5.52 24.50
CA GLU A 934 -21.75 -6.67 23.87
C GLU A 934 -21.86 -6.54 22.34
N ALA A 935 -20.82 -6.94 21.61
CA ALA A 935 -20.63 -6.71 20.18
C ALA A 935 -21.55 -7.53 19.27
N TRP A 936 -22.20 -8.58 19.77
CA TRP A 936 -22.98 -9.52 18.96
C TRP A 936 -24.37 -9.83 19.53
N SER A 937 -25.28 -10.26 18.64
CA SER A 937 -26.65 -10.71 18.93
C SER A 937 -27.63 -9.64 19.46
N GLY A 938 -27.64 -8.45 18.86
CA GLY A 938 -28.70 -7.45 19.03
C GLY A 938 -30.00 -7.78 18.29
N GLU A 939 -31.15 -7.31 18.78
CA GLU A 939 -32.41 -7.34 18.01
C GLU A 939 -32.51 -6.08 17.13
N PRO A 940 -32.89 -6.16 15.85
CA PRO A 940 -33.45 -7.32 15.12
C PRO A 940 -32.42 -8.18 14.35
N ASN A 941 -31.13 -7.84 14.37
CA ASN A 941 -30.10 -8.51 13.56
C ASN A 941 -28.98 -9.07 14.44
N VAL A 942 -28.72 -10.37 14.31
CA VAL A 942 -27.67 -11.09 15.04
C VAL A 942 -26.28 -10.48 14.92
N HIS A 943 -26.00 -9.67 13.88
CA HIS A 943 -24.73 -8.97 13.69
C HIS A 943 -24.64 -7.59 14.34
N ASN A 944 -25.71 -7.10 14.97
CA ASN A 944 -25.69 -5.85 15.72
C ASN A 944 -25.23 -6.07 17.17
N PRO A 945 -24.67 -5.04 17.82
CA PRO A 945 -24.41 -5.08 19.25
C PRO A 945 -25.71 -5.14 20.07
N CYS A 946 -25.66 -5.78 21.24
CA CYS A 946 -26.72 -5.75 22.23
C CYS A 946 -26.29 -4.92 23.45
N TYR A 947 -27.25 -4.26 24.09
CA TYR A 947 -26.99 -3.29 25.17
C TYR A 947 -27.82 -3.63 26.40
N PHE A 948 -27.26 -3.31 27.56
CA PHE A 948 -27.99 -3.35 28.81
C PHE A 948 -28.99 -2.20 28.90
N GLN A 949 -30.17 -2.49 29.43
CA GLN A 949 -31.19 -1.51 29.76
C GLN A 949 -31.57 -1.65 31.23
N GLY A 950 -31.27 -0.63 32.03
CA GLY A 950 -31.47 -0.63 33.47
C GLY A 950 -30.39 0.14 34.22
N LEU A 951 -30.24 -0.16 35.51
CA LEU A 951 -29.24 0.48 36.37
C LEU A 951 -28.08 -0.48 36.66
N MET A 952 -26.85 0.05 36.67
CA MET A 952 -25.66 -0.65 37.17
C MET A 952 -25.00 0.16 38.29
N ASP A 953 -24.49 -0.54 39.29
CA ASP A 953 -23.86 0.07 40.48
C ASP A 953 -22.74 -0.84 41.04
N GLU A 954 -21.84 -0.26 41.83
CA GLU A 954 -20.80 -0.96 42.62
C GLU A 954 -20.05 -2.04 41.81
N MET A 955 -19.58 -1.69 40.61
CA MET A 955 -18.84 -2.61 39.75
C MET A 955 -17.39 -2.73 40.21
N LYS A 956 -16.92 -3.97 40.36
CA LYS A 956 -15.57 -4.29 40.87
C LYS A 956 -14.94 -5.41 40.06
N ILE A 957 -13.64 -5.28 39.82
CA ILE A 957 -12.82 -6.31 39.17
C ILE A 957 -11.63 -6.65 40.06
N TRP A 958 -11.36 -7.94 40.25
CA TRP A 958 -10.14 -8.44 40.87
C TRP A 958 -9.34 -9.26 39.88
N ALA A 959 -8.03 -9.08 39.88
CA ALA A 959 -7.07 -9.90 39.13
C ALA A 959 -6.70 -11.19 39.88
N ARG A 960 -7.71 -11.84 40.46
CA ARG A 960 -7.64 -13.15 41.13
C ARG A 960 -9.03 -13.79 41.20
N ALA A 961 -9.05 -15.10 41.46
CA ALA A 961 -10.28 -15.80 41.82
C ALA A 961 -10.64 -15.52 43.29
N LEU A 962 -11.83 -14.97 43.54
CA LEU A 962 -12.40 -14.87 44.89
C LEU A 962 -13.00 -16.21 45.31
N THR A 963 -12.90 -16.52 46.59
CA THR A 963 -13.58 -17.67 47.21
C THR A 963 -15.08 -17.44 47.35
N ASP A 964 -15.86 -18.51 47.49
CA ASP A 964 -17.31 -18.43 47.73
C ASP A 964 -17.68 -17.52 48.91
N ASP A 965 -16.88 -17.56 49.99
CA ASP A 965 -17.12 -16.75 51.19
C ASP A 965 -16.82 -15.26 50.94
N GLU A 966 -15.80 -14.96 50.13
CA GLU A 966 -15.50 -13.59 49.72
C GLU A 966 -16.62 -13.03 48.82
N ILE A 967 -17.13 -13.84 47.88
CA ILE A 967 -18.27 -13.45 47.04
C ILE A 967 -19.52 -13.19 47.89
N ARG A 968 -19.86 -14.09 48.83
CA ARG A 968 -20.99 -13.89 49.77
C ARG A 968 -20.83 -12.67 50.66
N LYS A 969 -19.60 -12.27 50.97
CA LYS A 969 -19.30 -11.08 51.76
C LYS A 969 -19.48 -9.81 50.92
N GLU A 970 -18.95 -9.79 49.70
CA GLU A 970 -19.10 -8.65 48.79
C GLU A 970 -20.56 -8.43 48.38
N SER A 971 -21.32 -9.51 48.15
CA SER A 971 -22.75 -9.42 47.80
C SER A 971 -23.64 -8.88 48.92
N LYS A 972 -23.13 -8.76 50.15
CA LYS A 972 -23.83 -8.18 51.31
C LYS A 972 -23.37 -6.75 51.65
N ARG A 973 -22.35 -6.23 50.96
CA ARG A 973 -21.78 -4.88 51.17
C ARG A 973 -22.49 -3.81 50.34
N GLY A 974 -23.40 -4.22 49.47
CA GLY A 974 -24.30 -3.34 48.73
C GLY A 974 -25.36 -2.74 49.63
#